data_AF-A0A2T4GLI4-F1
#
_entry.id   AF-A0A2T4GLI4-F1
#
_cell.length_a   1.000
_cell.length_b   1.000
_cell.length_c   1.000
_cell.angle_alpha   90.00
_cell.angle_beta   90.00
_cell.angle_gamma   90.00
#
_symmetry.space_group_name_H-M   'P 1'
#
loop_
_entity.id
_entity.type
_entity.pdbx_description
1 polymer ?
#
loop_
_entity_poly.entity_id
_entity_poly.type
_entity_poly.pdbx_seq_one_letter_code
_entity_poly.pdbx_strand_id
1 'polypeptide(L)'
;MSKQAGTEDAAAPQSVTNPTSQNELYPMVNWKYDMFLYTVGNIVDMFFREVVPRGAWRVPQTGPVLFVAAPHANQFVDAIILQRTLRNEAKRRASLLIAQKSVHGFIGWGSRQVGSVPVGRAQDAAKPATGTIYLPDPINDPTLIRGVGTKFGQGEGEVQGMLFLPSVKGQSGASVDILEIISPEEIRVKRPFKGKLALSQLTGRDDIDNNGNFTNKEVKGPAPGFQGTKFKMAPHIDQTKVYDAVFSRLCNGGCVGIFPEGGSHDRTELLPLKAGVAIMALGTLAQDPDCGLKIVPVGMNYFHAHKFRSRAVVEFGAPFEIPRHLVELYCNKQRREAIGQVLDTVYQALNSVTVSAPDYDTLMVIQAARRLYNPTGKKLPLPVVIELNRRLCMGYERYKNDERITSLTAAVKEYNSQLRYLNLKDHQVQYAKMNMVKVIFLFIYRSIKLLLLFICTLPGLILFAPVFVATRIISRQKAKTALAGSTVKIRGRDVMATWKILVAIGLAPTLYHIYSAIVTFKVWQDRLWGRVPEGVPLWVIYFAMWPFMVGITFASLRFGEVGVDIFKSLRPLLLCLTPTSNYNIHRFRIRRAELSAQVTDVINTLGPEMFDDFEKARLVPDLYKVEGGAATSPKSHRRRDSDQSSTGLEPETPPALSRRSTTQSSRALPRNDSFSNIGHVGIFSTRPPSRARSRSRSSSSGGGFGSGGFPLSGFTTLDSSGGFDEATRKIREAMKHRRHKTDQERTDGDEEDDDSEEEGYDEARKKNASALGSGAVKDDKPPSASELFVKTDPKVDGEECLHDCDNCSARYPRGFKIEEEDVLYGLVAAWSTHVLVGTGKTDWVRDVEEEEGSVMQAFSKAVEPSNGKLKLSASNMPTPHDTDDYSEPTTLLLLPAFKLLRNVHPLSVPQIITEVINQAPTSTSPLTPTPLPASLPSPDPAAGIPDVSLANCPHNAVILMCSHRTRDVRCAQSAPVLRKEFERQLRPLGLYRDLHDERPGGVGIYYISHVGGHKYSANVMIYRRPNAFGLDDTTEQQNGTSNGEKNGDSVNDSGEGSVGAAQGIWLARVMPEDCENLIRYTVLRGKVVKPERQLRGGFDRGRGVMSW
;
A
#
# COMPACT_ATOMS: atom_id res chain seq x y z
N MET A 1 -17.27 -72.13 -19.86
CA MET A 1 -17.52 -71.32 -21.07
C MET A 1 -18.41 -70.14 -20.71
N SER A 2 -18.03 -68.93 -21.13
CA SER A 2 -18.85 -67.71 -21.35
C SER A 2 -19.77 -67.13 -20.25
N LYS A 3 -19.25 -66.06 -19.62
CA LYS A 3 -19.84 -64.73 -19.28
C LYS A 3 -21.36 -64.49 -19.26
N GLN A 4 -21.85 -63.94 -18.14
CA GLN A 4 -22.51 -62.62 -17.89
C GLN A 4 -23.40 -62.72 -16.63
N ALA A 5 -23.00 -62.16 -15.48
CA ALA A 5 -23.23 -60.79 -15.01
C ALA A 5 -24.63 -60.55 -14.41
N GLY A 6 -24.70 -60.49 -13.07
CA GLY A 6 -25.85 -60.05 -12.27
C GLY A 6 -25.45 -59.78 -10.81
N THR A 7 -25.33 -58.49 -10.48
CA THR A 7 -25.61 -57.79 -9.19
C THR A 7 -25.51 -58.55 -7.86
N GLU A 8 -24.57 -58.14 -7.00
CA GLU A 8 -24.68 -58.26 -5.54
C GLU A 8 -24.28 -56.95 -4.84
N ASP A 9 -25.08 -56.60 -3.84
CA ASP A 9 -25.05 -55.39 -3.02
C ASP A 9 -23.75 -55.26 -2.20
N ALA A 10 -23.04 -54.14 -2.37
CA ALA A 10 -21.86 -53.83 -1.57
C ALA A 10 -22.26 -53.29 -0.19
N ALA A 11 -21.97 -54.09 0.83
CA ALA A 11 -22.08 -53.78 2.24
C ALA A 11 -21.36 -52.47 2.63
N ALA A 12 -21.94 -51.80 3.64
CA ALA A 12 -21.41 -50.57 4.22
C ALA A 12 -19.99 -50.75 4.79
N PRO A 13 -19.05 -49.82 4.55
CA PRO A 13 -17.72 -49.92 5.12
C PRO A 13 -17.77 -49.68 6.63
N GLN A 14 -17.22 -50.66 7.35
CA GLN A 14 -17.09 -50.72 8.80
C GLN A 14 -16.37 -49.48 9.34
N SER A 15 -16.89 -48.97 10.44
CA SER A 15 -16.34 -47.87 11.22
C SER A 15 -14.92 -48.19 11.69
N VAL A 16 -13.96 -47.43 11.17
CA VAL A 16 -12.59 -47.38 11.72
C VAL A 16 -12.68 -46.96 13.18
N THR A 17 -12.21 -47.85 14.04
CA THR A 17 -12.03 -47.69 15.48
C THR A 17 -11.35 -46.36 15.81
N ASN A 18 -12.00 -45.56 16.67
CA ASN A 18 -11.48 -44.30 17.21
C ASN A 18 -10.05 -44.50 17.76
N PRO A 19 -9.02 -43.82 17.21
CA PRO A 19 -7.78 -43.68 17.96
C PRO A 19 -8.09 -42.84 19.19
N THR A 20 -7.63 -43.31 20.35
CA THR A 20 -7.69 -42.63 21.65
C THR A 20 -7.57 -41.11 21.53
N SER A 21 -8.56 -40.39 22.05
CA SER A 21 -8.61 -38.93 22.02
C SER A 21 -7.41 -38.33 22.76
N GLN A 22 -6.39 -37.92 22.01
CA GLN A 22 -5.41 -36.98 22.55
C GLN A 22 -6.16 -35.72 23.00
N ASN A 23 -5.82 -35.22 24.18
CA ASN A 23 -6.55 -34.15 24.87
C ASN A 23 -6.67 -32.89 23.98
N GLU A 24 -7.82 -32.70 23.31
CA GLU A 24 -8.16 -31.40 22.72
C GLU A 24 -8.20 -30.35 23.86
N LEU A 25 -7.33 -29.33 23.82
CA LEU A 25 -7.28 -28.29 24.86
C LEU A 25 -8.64 -27.62 25.11
N TYR A 26 -9.50 -27.54 24.09
CA TYR A 26 -10.89 -27.10 24.20
C TYR A 26 -11.80 -27.86 23.22
N PRO A 27 -12.53 -28.90 23.69
CA PRO A 27 -13.43 -29.66 22.83
C PRO A 27 -14.62 -28.81 22.37
N MET A 28 -14.90 -28.84 21.06
CA MET A 28 -15.99 -28.04 20.48
C MET A 28 -17.33 -28.75 20.66
N VAL A 29 -18.20 -28.17 21.49
CA VAL A 29 -19.58 -28.67 21.66
C VAL A 29 -20.51 -28.00 20.65
N ASN A 30 -21.01 -28.77 19.69
CA ASN A 30 -21.77 -28.28 18.53
C ASN A 30 -22.94 -27.35 18.87
N TRP A 31 -23.77 -27.69 19.86
CA TRP A 31 -24.93 -26.87 20.22
C TRP A 31 -24.54 -25.57 20.93
N LYS A 32 -23.49 -25.59 21.77
CA LYS A 32 -22.95 -24.40 22.44
C LYS A 32 -22.37 -23.43 21.42
N TYR A 33 -21.60 -23.97 20.46
CA TYR A 33 -21.06 -23.22 19.33
C TYR A 33 -22.19 -22.51 18.55
N ASP A 34 -23.20 -23.27 18.14
CA ASP A 34 -24.30 -22.73 17.32
C ASP A 34 -25.14 -21.69 18.08
N MET A 35 -25.46 -21.94 19.35
CA MET A 35 -26.23 -21.01 20.19
C MET A 35 -25.48 -19.70 20.45
N PHE A 36 -24.19 -19.79 20.80
CA PHE A 36 -23.35 -18.62 21.02
C PHE A 36 -23.20 -17.81 19.73
N LEU A 37 -22.88 -18.47 18.62
CA LEU A 37 -22.67 -17.83 17.32
C LEU A 37 -23.96 -17.21 16.78
N TYR A 38 -25.12 -17.81 17.05
CA TYR A 38 -26.42 -17.21 16.74
C TYR A 38 -26.63 -15.92 17.55
N THR A 39 -26.42 -15.96 18.87
CA THR A 39 -26.65 -14.82 19.76
C THR A 39 -25.72 -13.64 19.43
N VAL A 40 -24.41 -13.90 19.38
CA VAL A 40 -23.41 -12.86 19.10
C VAL A 40 -23.46 -12.44 17.63
N GLY A 41 -23.78 -13.36 16.72
CA GLY A 41 -24.02 -13.07 15.32
C GLY A 41 -25.10 -12.02 15.13
N ASN A 42 -26.26 -12.17 15.78
CA ASN A 42 -27.34 -11.19 15.70
C ASN A 42 -26.90 -9.78 16.13
N ILE A 43 -26.01 -9.67 17.12
CA ILE A 43 -25.43 -8.38 17.55
C ILE A 43 -24.53 -7.80 16.45
N VAL A 44 -23.72 -8.65 15.80
CA VAL A 44 -22.87 -8.25 14.67
C VAL A 44 -23.72 -7.78 13.47
N ASP A 45 -24.87 -8.39 13.18
CA ASP A 45 -25.80 -7.91 12.14
C ASP A 45 -26.52 -6.60 12.52
N MET A 46 -26.63 -6.30 13.81
CA MET A 46 -27.08 -4.98 14.24
C MET A 46 -26.00 -3.94 13.92
N PHE A 47 -24.73 -4.28 14.17
CA PHE A 47 -23.58 -3.43 13.87
C PHE A 47 -23.34 -3.24 12.37
N PHE A 48 -23.30 -4.30 11.57
CA PHE A 48 -23.11 -4.24 10.12
C PHE A 48 -24.44 -4.24 9.38
N ARG A 49 -24.58 -3.37 8.38
CA ARG A 49 -25.78 -3.31 7.54
C ARG A 49 -25.98 -4.55 6.70
N GLU A 50 -24.89 -5.12 6.23
CA GLU A 50 -24.91 -6.27 5.35
C GLU A 50 -23.54 -6.97 5.43
N VAL A 51 -23.57 -8.29 5.58
CA VAL A 51 -22.40 -9.16 5.46
C VAL A 51 -22.70 -10.12 4.32
N VAL A 52 -21.93 -10.03 3.23
CA VAL A 52 -22.19 -10.81 2.00
C VAL A 52 -21.11 -11.89 1.81
N PRO A 53 -21.48 -13.18 1.81
CA PRO A 53 -20.58 -14.25 1.41
C PRO A 53 -20.39 -14.34 -0.10
N ARG A 54 -19.17 -14.63 -0.53
CA ARG A 54 -18.78 -14.86 -1.92
C ARG A 54 -17.89 -16.10 -2.00
N GLY A 55 -18.14 -16.97 -2.97
CA GLY A 55 -17.32 -18.19 -3.12
C GLY A 55 -17.55 -19.25 -2.06
N ALA A 56 -18.53 -19.11 -1.15
CA ALA A 56 -18.76 -20.08 -0.07
C ALA A 56 -19.04 -21.51 -0.56
N TRP A 57 -19.54 -21.68 -1.79
CA TRP A 57 -19.70 -22.98 -2.45
C TRP A 57 -18.37 -23.70 -2.76
N ARG A 58 -17.24 -22.97 -2.78
CA ARG A 58 -15.90 -23.53 -2.97
C ARG A 58 -15.36 -24.17 -1.69
N VAL A 59 -15.99 -23.91 -0.55
CA VAL A 59 -15.58 -24.48 0.73
C VAL A 59 -15.90 -25.98 0.72
N PRO A 60 -14.89 -26.86 0.94
CA PRO A 60 -15.12 -28.29 1.05
C PRO A 60 -16.16 -28.63 2.12
N GLN A 61 -17.15 -29.44 1.78
CA GLN A 61 -18.23 -29.83 2.70
C GLN A 61 -17.78 -30.88 3.73
N THR A 62 -16.80 -31.69 3.38
CA THR A 62 -16.20 -32.75 4.21
C THR A 62 -14.66 -32.64 4.18
N GLY A 63 -13.98 -33.40 5.04
CA GLY A 63 -12.52 -33.41 5.14
C GLY A 63 -11.93 -32.17 5.83
N PRO A 64 -10.64 -32.21 6.18
CA PRO A 64 -10.01 -31.15 6.95
C PRO A 64 -9.72 -29.89 6.15
N VAL A 65 -9.98 -28.74 6.76
CA VAL A 65 -9.82 -27.43 6.11
C VAL A 65 -9.10 -26.46 7.03
N LEU A 66 -8.02 -25.87 6.51
CA LEU A 66 -7.33 -24.73 7.12
C LEU A 66 -7.78 -23.44 6.42
N PHE A 67 -8.60 -22.63 7.10
CA PHE A 67 -9.02 -21.32 6.63
C PHE A 67 -7.95 -20.28 6.94
N VAL A 68 -7.47 -19.59 5.92
CA VAL A 68 -6.50 -18.51 6.08
C VAL A 68 -7.18 -17.21 5.72
N ALA A 69 -7.37 -16.31 6.68
CA ALA A 69 -8.17 -15.11 6.49
C ALA A 69 -7.33 -13.82 6.59
N ALA A 70 -7.55 -12.88 5.67
CA ALA A 70 -6.91 -11.56 5.66
C ALA A 70 -7.70 -10.55 4.81
N PRO A 71 -7.52 -9.23 4.96
CA PRO A 71 -6.78 -8.55 6.04
C PRO A 71 -7.52 -8.60 7.38
N HIS A 72 -6.79 -8.55 8.50
CA HIS A 72 -7.37 -8.55 9.84
C HIS A 72 -7.72 -7.14 10.32
N ALA A 73 -8.75 -6.56 9.70
CA ALA A 73 -9.12 -5.15 9.89
C ALA A 73 -9.86 -4.84 11.20
N ASN A 74 -10.45 -5.84 11.87
CA ASN A 74 -10.97 -5.70 13.24
C ASN A 74 -10.41 -6.81 14.12
N GLN A 75 -10.62 -6.75 15.42
CA GLN A 75 -10.23 -7.83 16.34
C GLN A 75 -11.22 -9.00 16.30
N PHE A 76 -11.95 -9.25 17.39
CA PHE A 76 -12.84 -10.42 17.53
C PHE A 76 -14.02 -10.41 16.54
N VAL A 77 -14.34 -9.25 15.97
CA VAL A 77 -15.48 -9.09 15.06
C VAL A 77 -15.25 -9.89 13.77
N ASP A 78 -14.02 -9.90 13.27
CA ASP A 78 -13.63 -10.65 12.07
C ASP A 78 -13.85 -12.16 12.27
N ALA A 79 -13.50 -12.66 13.45
CA ALA A 79 -13.66 -14.05 13.84
C ALA A 79 -15.14 -14.49 13.82
N ILE A 80 -16.03 -13.68 14.41
CA ILE A 80 -17.47 -13.97 14.46
C ILE A 80 -18.09 -13.93 13.06
N ILE A 81 -17.72 -12.92 12.26
CA ILE A 81 -18.18 -12.80 10.87
C ILE A 81 -17.80 -14.04 10.07
N LEU A 82 -16.54 -14.47 10.15
CA LEU A 82 -16.04 -15.63 9.42
C LEU A 82 -16.74 -16.92 9.88
N GLN A 83 -16.77 -17.18 11.17
CA GLN A 83 -17.40 -18.38 11.75
C GLN A 83 -18.88 -18.47 11.38
N ARG A 84 -19.61 -17.35 11.48
CA ARG A 84 -21.03 -17.31 11.16
C ARG A 84 -21.29 -17.51 9.68
N THR A 85 -20.45 -16.92 8.84
CA THR A 85 -20.54 -17.09 7.38
C THR A 85 -20.29 -18.55 7.01
N LEU A 86 -19.27 -19.19 7.57
CA LEU A 86 -18.99 -20.61 7.37
C LEU A 86 -20.14 -21.50 7.87
N ARG A 87 -20.73 -21.16 9.01
CA ARG A 87 -21.83 -21.94 9.58
C ARG A 87 -23.11 -21.84 8.74
N ASN A 88 -23.46 -20.64 8.27
CA ASN A 88 -24.68 -20.42 7.51
C ASN A 88 -24.57 -20.93 6.07
N GLU A 89 -23.46 -20.65 5.39
CA GLU A 89 -23.32 -20.91 3.95
C GLU A 89 -22.68 -22.26 3.64
N ALA A 90 -21.62 -22.62 4.37
CA ALA A 90 -20.87 -23.85 4.14
C ALA A 90 -21.22 -24.97 5.14
N LYS A 91 -22.07 -24.68 6.14
CA LYS A 91 -22.42 -25.60 7.25
C LYS A 91 -21.23 -26.15 8.04
N ARG A 92 -20.04 -25.55 7.90
CA ARG A 92 -18.81 -25.92 8.60
C ARG A 92 -18.70 -25.15 9.92
N ARG A 93 -18.09 -25.78 10.93
CA ARG A 93 -17.70 -25.12 12.18
C ARG A 93 -16.19 -25.01 12.22
N ALA A 94 -15.68 -23.80 12.39
CA ALA A 94 -14.25 -23.53 12.41
C ALA A 94 -13.80 -23.05 13.78
N SER A 95 -12.74 -23.67 14.30
CA SER A 95 -12.02 -23.21 15.47
C SER A 95 -10.97 -22.19 15.05
N LEU A 96 -11.00 -21.00 15.64
CA LEU A 96 -10.04 -19.93 15.33
C LEU A 96 -8.95 -19.86 16.40
N LEU A 97 -7.72 -19.61 15.97
CA LEU A 97 -6.62 -19.31 16.88
C LEU A 97 -6.82 -17.93 17.51
N ILE A 98 -6.66 -17.84 18.83
CA ILE A 98 -6.82 -16.60 19.60
C ILE A 98 -5.58 -16.32 20.43
N ALA A 99 -5.18 -15.05 20.57
CA ALA A 99 -4.06 -14.69 21.43
C ALA A 99 -4.38 -14.99 22.90
N GLN A 100 -3.46 -15.65 23.62
CA GLN A 100 -3.69 -16.08 25.01
C GLN A 100 -4.07 -14.92 25.96
N LYS A 101 -3.48 -13.73 25.78
CA LYS A 101 -3.85 -12.53 26.55
C LYS A 101 -5.31 -12.09 26.40
N SER A 102 -5.97 -12.52 25.33
CA SER A 102 -7.38 -12.21 25.07
C SER A 102 -8.32 -13.25 25.68
N VAL A 103 -7.79 -14.33 26.26
CA VAL A 103 -8.56 -15.43 26.85
C VAL A 103 -8.88 -15.14 28.33
N HIS A 104 -9.27 -13.91 28.61
CA HIS A 104 -9.72 -13.45 29.93
C HIS A 104 -11.08 -12.74 29.83
N GLY A 105 -11.82 -12.68 30.94
CA GLY A 105 -13.13 -12.05 31.00
C GLY A 105 -14.15 -12.63 30.01
N PHE A 106 -15.02 -11.76 29.48
CA PHE A 106 -16.08 -12.14 28.54
C PHE A 106 -15.54 -12.74 27.23
N ILE A 107 -14.44 -12.19 26.70
CA ILE A 107 -13.82 -12.68 25.46
C ILE A 107 -13.26 -14.10 25.66
N GLY A 108 -12.63 -14.34 26.81
CA GLY A 108 -12.18 -15.69 27.20
C GLY A 108 -13.34 -16.68 27.30
N TRP A 109 -14.42 -16.33 27.99
CA TRP A 109 -15.62 -17.17 28.07
C TRP A 109 -16.19 -17.47 26.67
N GLY A 110 -16.34 -16.47 25.81
CA GLY A 110 -16.87 -16.63 24.45
C GLY A 110 -15.97 -17.49 23.55
N SER A 111 -14.64 -17.31 23.64
CA SER A 111 -13.67 -18.10 22.88
C SER A 111 -13.76 -19.60 23.17
N ARG A 112 -14.06 -19.97 24.43
CA ARG A 112 -14.28 -21.37 24.84
C ARG A 112 -15.57 -21.94 24.24
N GLN A 113 -16.63 -21.14 24.10
CA GLN A 113 -17.89 -21.60 23.48
C GLN A 113 -17.73 -21.93 22.00
N VAL A 114 -16.83 -21.24 21.30
CA VAL A 114 -16.53 -21.49 19.88
C VAL A 114 -15.35 -22.43 19.66
N GLY A 115 -14.81 -23.03 20.72
CA GLY A 115 -13.70 -23.98 20.65
C GLY A 115 -12.39 -23.38 20.15
N SER A 116 -12.16 -22.07 20.33
CA SER A 116 -10.93 -21.38 19.91
C SER A 116 -9.69 -21.91 20.63
N VAL A 117 -8.58 -22.01 19.90
CA VAL A 117 -7.31 -22.50 20.45
C VAL A 117 -6.44 -21.31 20.89
N PRO A 118 -6.06 -21.20 22.17
CA PRO A 118 -5.20 -20.14 22.65
C PRO A 118 -3.78 -20.32 22.14
N VAL A 119 -3.19 -19.25 21.64
CA VAL A 119 -1.78 -19.20 21.23
C VAL A 119 -1.06 -18.22 22.13
N GLY A 120 -0.15 -18.74 22.96
CA GLY A 120 0.74 -17.94 23.79
C GLY A 120 1.84 -17.31 22.94
N ARG A 121 2.11 -16.03 23.17
CA ARG A 121 3.30 -15.36 22.63
C ARG A 121 4.14 -14.85 23.78
N ALA A 122 5.46 -15.02 23.72
CA ALA A 122 6.35 -14.58 24.79
C ALA A 122 6.19 -13.07 25.08
N GLN A 123 6.03 -12.24 24.05
CA GLN A 123 5.74 -10.80 24.20
C GLN A 123 4.45 -10.49 24.99
N ASP A 124 3.46 -11.39 24.96
CA ASP A 124 2.18 -11.20 25.66
C ASP A 124 2.28 -11.61 27.15
N ALA A 125 3.31 -12.39 27.53
CA ALA A 125 3.59 -12.82 28.90
C ALA A 125 4.74 -12.03 29.58
N ALA A 126 5.27 -11.01 28.91
CA ALA A 126 6.39 -10.22 29.39
C ALA A 126 6.02 -9.39 30.63
N LYS A 127 6.73 -9.59 31.74
CA LYS A 127 6.57 -8.85 33.00
C LYS A 127 7.80 -7.98 33.28
N PRO A 128 7.64 -6.81 33.93
CA PRO A 128 8.78 -6.05 34.44
C PRO A 128 9.62 -6.93 35.38
N ALA A 129 10.93 -6.97 35.14
CA ALA A 129 11.87 -7.71 35.99
C ALA A 129 12.43 -6.81 37.09
N THR A 130 12.94 -7.42 38.15
CA THR A 130 13.56 -6.73 39.27
C THR A 130 15.00 -6.34 38.92
N GLY A 131 15.43 -5.14 39.31
CA GLY A 131 16.78 -4.62 39.04
C GLY A 131 16.92 -3.94 37.67
N THR A 132 18.16 -3.70 37.28
CA THR A 132 18.55 -3.10 35.99
C THR A 132 19.59 -3.97 35.30
N ILE A 133 19.69 -3.87 33.98
CA ILE A 133 20.69 -4.61 33.19
C ILE A 133 21.58 -3.68 32.39
N TYR A 134 22.81 -4.09 32.20
CA TYR A 134 23.79 -3.42 31.36
C TYR A 134 24.68 -4.43 30.65
N LEU A 135 25.35 -3.96 29.60
CA LEU A 135 26.31 -4.75 28.84
C LEU A 135 27.72 -4.42 29.35
N PRO A 136 28.43 -5.35 30.01
CA PRO A 136 29.76 -5.09 30.57
C PRO A 136 30.82 -4.89 29.49
N ASP A 137 30.81 -5.70 28.43
CA ASP A 137 31.81 -5.65 27.36
C ASP A 137 31.13 -5.70 25.96
N PRO A 138 30.55 -4.59 25.48
CA PRO A 138 29.88 -4.50 24.18
C PRO A 138 30.68 -4.99 22.96
N ILE A 139 32.01 -4.85 23.00
CA ILE A 139 32.88 -5.06 21.83
C ILE A 139 33.38 -6.51 21.75
N ASN A 140 33.78 -7.08 22.90
CA ASN A 140 34.43 -8.39 22.94
C ASN A 140 33.45 -9.53 23.30
N ASP A 141 32.45 -9.28 24.15
CA ASP A 141 31.39 -10.26 24.47
C ASP A 141 30.00 -9.59 24.47
N PRO A 142 29.44 -9.31 23.28
CA PRO A 142 28.13 -8.66 23.13
C PRO A 142 26.95 -9.55 23.54
N THR A 143 27.22 -10.77 24.03
CA THR A 143 26.20 -11.74 24.44
C THR A 143 26.06 -11.90 25.95
N LEU A 144 27.02 -11.39 26.73
CA LEU A 144 26.98 -11.44 28.19
C LEU A 144 26.29 -10.19 28.73
N ILE A 145 25.25 -10.37 29.55
CA ILE A 145 24.50 -9.28 30.18
C ILE A 145 24.66 -9.40 31.69
N ARG A 146 24.99 -8.27 32.33
CA ARG A 146 25.05 -8.15 33.79
C ARG A 146 23.86 -7.38 34.34
N GLY A 147 23.38 -7.81 35.49
CA GLY A 147 22.29 -7.18 36.22
C GLY A 147 22.76 -6.59 37.54
N VAL A 148 22.16 -5.47 37.94
CA VAL A 148 22.31 -4.86 39.26
C VAL A 148 21.01 -5.07 40.03
N GLY A 149 21.06 -5.82 41.14
CA GLY A 149 19.87 -6.15 41.93
C GLY A 149 18.88 -7.08 41.22
N THR A 150 19.34 -7.84 40.23
CA THR A 150 18.56 -8.84 39.51
C THR A 150 18.55 -10.20 40.24
N LYS A 151 17.57 -11.06 39.94
CA LYS A 151 17.44 -12.40 40.53
C LYS A 151 17.25 -13.47 39.45
N PHE A 152 18.15 -13.52 38.48
CA PHE A 152 18.08 -14.47 37.38
C PHE A 152 18.09 -15.93 37.89
N GLY A 153 17.15 -16.74 37.41
CA GLY A 153 17.02 -18.15 37.81
C GLY A 153 16.38 -18.37 39.20
N GLN A 154 16.15 -17.32 39.99
CA GLN A 154 15.46 -17.38 41.30
C GLN A 154 14.05 -16.79 41.20
N GLY A 155 13.23 -17.38 40.33
CA GLY A 155 11.83 -16.96 40.07
C GLY A 155 11.66 -15.94 38.94
N GLU A 156 12.73 -15.30 38.47
CA GLU A 156 12.74 -14.41 37.31
C GLU A 156 13.78 -14.87 36.27
N GLY A 157 13.38 -14.97 34.99
CA GLY A 157 14.25 -15.46 33.92
C GLY A 157 14.34 -16.99 33.86
N GLU A 158 14.13 -17.54 32.67
CA GLU A 158 14.18 -18.98 32.39
C GLU A 158 15.08 -19.20 31.17
N VAL A 159 15.77 -20.34 31.13
CA VAL A 159 16.54 -20.76 29.94
C VAL A 159 15.58 -20.86 28.74
N GLN A 160 15.96 -20.31 27.59
CA GLN A 160 15.09 -20.12 26.41
C GLN A 160 13.91 -19.15 26.60
N GLY A 161 13.85 -18.42 27.71
CA GLY A 161 12.97 -17.26 27.88
C GLY A 161 13.39 -16.10 26.99
N MET A 162 12.59 -15.04 26.96
CA MET A 162 12.91 -13.82 26.21
C MET A 162 13.10 -12.61 27.12
N LEU A 163 14.11 -11.82 26.80
CA LEU A 163 14.41 -10.54 27.42
C LEU A 163 13.97 -9.41 26.49
N PHE A 164 13.29 -8.39 27.04
CA PHE A 164 12.76 -7.25 26.32
C PHE A 164 13.29 -5.94 26.90
N LEU A 165 13.83 -5.10 26.03
CA LEU A 165 14.22 -3.73 26.35
C LEU A 165 13.02 -2.78 26.30
N PRO A 166 13.07 -1.65 27.03
CA PRO A 166 11.99 -0.68 27.05
C PRO A 166 11.83 -0.01 25.68
N SER A 167 10.59 0.13 25.23
CA SER A 167 10.28 0.85 23.99
C SER A 167 10.23 2.36 24.27
N VAL A 168 10.77 3.15 23.35
CA VAL A 168 10.70 4.61 23.37
C VAL A 168 9.65 5.06 22.34
N LYS A 169 9.06 6.26 22.47
CA LYS A 169 8.07 6.75 21.48
C LYS A 169 8.67 6.65 20.06
N GLY A 170 7.95 6.04 19.12
CA GLY A 170 8.43 5.74 17.77
C GLY A 170 9.05 4.36 17.63
N GLN A 171 10.09 4.04 18.42
CA GLN A 171 10.89 2.82 18.24
C GLN A 171 10.48 1.63 19.14
N SER A 172 10.30 0.46 18.53
CA SER A 172 10.03 -0.80 19.25
C SER A 172 11.25 -1.24 20.06
N GLY A 173 11.05 -1.61 21.33
CA GLY A 173 12.11 -2.18 22.16
C GLY A 173 12.61 -3.51 21.60
N ALA A 174 13.94 -3.71 21.59
CA ALA A 174 14.54 -4.94 21.10
C ALA A 174 14.27 -6.12 22.06
N SER A 175 14.18 -7.33 21.50
CA SER A 175 13.97 -8.56 22.27
C SER A 175 14.89 -9.69 21.82
N VAL A 176 15.42 -10.45 22.77
CA VAL A 176 16.37 -11.53 22.50
C VAL A 176 16.10 -12.74 23.40
N ASP A 177 16.35 -13.94 22.86
CA ASP A 177 16.24 -15.20 23.59
C ASP A 177 17.44 -15.41 24.56
N ILE A 178 17.17 -15.86 25.78
CA ILE A 178 18.17 -16.22 26.79
C ILE A 178 18.72 -17.61 26.44
N LEU A 179 20.04 -17.73 26.29
CA LEU A 179 20.71 -19.00 26.03
C LEU A 179 20.97 -19.75 27.32
N GLU A 180 21.54 -19.09 28.32
CA GLU A 180 21.98 -19.69 29.58
C GLU A 180 21.95 -18.66 30.71
N ILE A 181 21.66 -19.12 31.94
CA ILE A 181 21.72 -18.32 33.17
C ILE A 181 22.97 -18.76 33.92
N ILE A 182 23.95 -17.86 34.06
CA ILE A 182 25.25 -18.17 34.69
C ILE A 182 25.16 -17.94 36.19
N SER A 183 24.53 -16.84 36.62
CA SER A 183 24.34 -16.50 38.03
C SER A 183 23.08 -15.63 38.22
N PRO A 184 22.66 -15.32 39.46
CA PRO A 184 21.55 -14.40 39.73
C PRO A 184 21.72 -12.99 39.12
N GLU A 185 22.95 -12.63 38.75
CA GLU A 185 23.33 -11.33 38.20
C GLU A 185 23.87 -11.42 36.75
N GLU A 186 24.06 -12.62 36.21
CA GLU A 186 24.67 -12.81 34.88
C GLU A 186 23.86 -13.78 34.01
N ILE A 187 23.54 -13.34 32.80
CA ILE A 187 22.88 -14.16 31.78
C ILE A 187 23.59 -14.03 30.43
N ARG A 188 23.56 -15.10 29.65
CA ARG A 188 24.04 -15.10 28.27
C ARG A 188 22.87 -15.19 27.30
N VAL A 189 22.84 -14.29 26.32
CA VAL A 189 21.81 -14.26 25.28
C VAL A 189 22.24 -15.01 24.01
N LYS A 190 21.27 -15.56 23.28
CA LYS A 190 21.51 -16.38 22.09
C LYS A 190 22.06 -15.59 20.90
N ARG A 191 21.72 -14.31 20.81
CA ARG A 191 22.13 -13.39 19.74
C ARG A 191 22.41 -12.02 20.36
N PRO A 192 23.38 -11.25 19.86
CA PRO A 192 23.64 -9.90 20.37
C PRO A 192 22.46 -8.96 20.06
N PHE A 193 22.27 -7.95 20.90
CA PHE A 193 21.36 -6.84 20.61
C PHE A 193 21.90 -6.03 19.43
N LYS A 194 21.00 -5.62 18.52
CA LYS A 194 21.34 -4.83 17.33
C LYS A 194 20.55 -3.53 17.34
N GLY A 195 21.14 -2.49 16.74
CA GLY A 195 20.53 -1.18 16.59
C GLY A 195 20.90 -0.22 17.71
N LYS A 196 20.97 1.06 17.33
CA LYS A 196 21.43 2.18 18.18
C LYS A 196 20.70 2.26 19.52
N LEU A 197 19.37 2.18 19.51
CA LEU A 197 18.54 2.29 20.71
C LEU A 197 18.82 1.19 21.74
N ALA A 198 18.96 -0.05 21.30
CA ALA A 198 19.15 -1.19 22.20
C ALA A 198 20.53 -1.13 22.89
N LEU A 199 21.56 -0.75 22.14
CA LEU A 199 22.92 -0.65 22.66
C LEU A 199 23.12 0.62 23.49
N SER A 200 22.50 1.75 23.14
CA SER A 200 22.54 2.95 23.97
C SER A 200 21.82 2.72 25.31
N GLN A 201 20.69 2.01 25.29
CA GLN A 201 19.99 1.60 26.51
C GLN A 201 20.82 0.63 27.37
N LEU A 202 21.62 -0.25 26.79
CA LEU A 202 22.38 -1.23 27.57
C LEU A 202 23.75 -0.72 28.05
N THR A 203 24.31 0.30 27.41
CA THR A 203 25.66 0.80 27.74
C THR A 203 25.65 2.24 28.26
N GLY A 204 24.58 3.00 28.02
CA GLY A 204 24.49 4.42 28.35
C GLY A 204 25.41 5.31 27.51
N ARG A 205 25.93 4.80 26.38
CA ARG A 205 26.89 5.51 25.53
C ARG A 205 26.21 6.08 24.28
N ASP A 206 26.70 7.24 23.84
CA ASP A 206 26.20 7.97 22.66
C ASP A 206 27.02 7.70 21.39
N ASP A 207 28.14 6.97 21.51
CA ASP A 207 29.12 6.65 20.46
C ASP A 207 28.69 5.46 19.59
N ILE A 208 27.40 5.37 19.28
CA ILE A 208 26.79 4.25 18.55
C ILE A 208 26.17 4.77 17.26
N ASP A 209 26.58 4.22 16.13
CA ASP A 209 26.02 4.51 14.81
C ASP A 209 24.66 3.80 14.60
N ASN A 210 23.94 4.16 13.53
CA ASN A 210 22.57 3.67 13.31
C ASN A 210 22.47 2.14 13.15
N ASN A 211 23.58 1.51 12.75
CA ASN A 211 23.69 0.06 12.57
C ASN A 211 24.06 -0.69 13.87
N GLY A 212 24.41 0.03 14.95
CA GLY A 212 24.73 -0.55 16.25
C GLY A 212 26.20 -0.94 16.44
N ASN A 213 27.13 -0.26 15.76
CA ASN A 213 28.56 -0.38 15.98
C ASN A 213 29.07 0.80 16.82
N PHE A 214 30.10 0.53 17.64
CA PHE A 214 30.73 1.54 18.47
C PHE A 214 31.82 2.27 17.69
N THR A 215 31.73 3.61 17.63
CA THR A 215 32.72 4.45 16.94
C THR A 215 34.00 4.61 17.77
N ASN A 216 33.89 4.60 19.11
CA ASN A 216 35.05 4.64 20.01
C ASN A 216 35.29 3.26 20.67
N LYS A 217 36.32 2.56 20.19
CA LYS A 217 36.69 1.21 20.66
C LYS A 217 37.63 1.20 21.87
N GLU A 218 38.11 2.36 22.32
CA GLU A 218 39.08 2.44 23.43
C GLU A 218 38.41 2.23 24.79
N VAL A 219 37.17 2.69 24.94
CA VAL A 219 36.37 2.47 26.14
C VAL A 219 35.73 1.08 26.05
N LYS A 220 36.12 0.17 26.94
CA LYS A 220 35.67 -1.23 26.92
C LYS A 220 34.30 -1.46 27.58
N GLY A 221 33.92 -0.60 28.53
CA GLY A 221 32.72 -0.76 29.37
C GLY A 221 31.58 0.22 29.10
N PRO A 222 30.51 0.19 29.91
CA PRO A 222 29.42 1.18 29.87
C PRO A 222 29.91 2.58 30.27
N ALA A 223 29.11 3.62 30.03
CA ALA A 223 29.42 4.99 30.41
C ALA A 223 29.68 5.11 31.94
N PRO A 224 30.63 5.97 32.37
CA PRO A 224 30.96 6.11 33.78
C PRO A 224 29.74 6.59 34.58
N GLY A 225 29.32 5.80 35.58
CA GLY A 225 28.13 6.07 36.41
C GLY A 225 26.82 5.49 35.89
N PHE A 226 26.81 4.72 34.79
CA PHE A 226 25.61 4.10 34.25
C PHE A 226 25.11 2.95 35.14
N GLN A 227 23.91 3.09 35.71
CA GLN A 227 23.32 2.12 36.64
C GLN A 227 22.46 1.04 35.94
N GLY A 228 22.49 0.95 34.61
CA GLY A 228 21.72 -0.03 33.84
C GLY A 228 20.30 0.42 33.48
N THR A 229 19.65 -0.33 32.59
CA THR A 229 18.29 -0.06 32.10
C THR A 229 17.28 -1.05 32.66
N LYS A 230 16.06 -0.56 32.93
CA LYS A 230 14.92 -1.41 33.31
C LYS A 230 14.48 -2.29 32.14
N PHE A 231 14.15 -3.54 32.43
CA PHE A 231 13.83 -4.52 31.39
C PHE A 231 12.60 -5.36 31.77
N LYS A 232 12.08 -6.09 30.77
CA LYS A 232 11.01 -7.07 30.98
C LYS A 232 11.51 -8.45 30.59
N MET A 233 11.02 -9.48 31.25
CA MET A 233 11.29 -10.88 30.91
C MET A 233 9.99 -11.63 30.64
N ALA A 234 10.06 -12.58 29.72
CA ALA A 234 9.00 -13.54 29.45
C ALA A 234 9.55 -14.97 29.58
N PRO A 235 8.75 -15.89 30.14
CA PRO A 235 9.12 -17.31 30.22
C PRO A 235 9.15 -17.95 28.83
N HIS A 236 9.78 -19.12 28.74
CA HIS A 236 9.73 -19.92 27.52
C HIS A 236 8.30 -20.44 27.32
N ILE A 237 7.74 -20.23 26.13
CA ILE A 237 6.40 -20.74 25.80
C ILE A 237 6.55 -21.91 24.84
N ASP A 238 6.34 -23.11 25.36
CA ASP A 238 6.25 -24.32 24.54
C ASP A 238 4.99 -24.29 23.67
N GLN A 239 5.20 -24.08 22.36
CA GLN A 239 4.13 -24.06 21.37
C GLN A 239 3.75 -25.45 20.85
N THR A 240 4.49 -26.50 21.24
CA THR A 240 4.30 -27.87 20.73
C THR A 240 2.88 -28.34 21.02
N LYS A 241 2.40 -28.15 22.26
CA LYS A 241 1.03 -28.49 22.66
C LYS A 241 -0.07 -27.82 21.82
N VAL A 242 0.17 -26.59 21.36
CA VAL A 242 -0.79 -25.85 20.52
C VAL A 242 -0.81 -26.43 19.11
N TYR A 243 0.36 -26.71 18.55
CA TYR A 243 0.48 -27.33 17.23
C TYR A 243 -0.09 -28.76 17.24
N ASP A 244 0.21 -29.57 18.25
CA ASP A 244 -0.33 -30.93 18.40
C ASP A 244 -1.86 -30.94 18.47
N ALA A 245 -2.45 -29.98 19.19
CA ALA A 245 -3.89 -29.83 19.26
C ALA A 245 -4.50 -29.43 17.89
N VAL A 246 -3.80 -28.60 17.12
CA VAL A 246 -4.22 -28.24 15.76
C VAL A 246 -4.08 -29.43 14.80
N PHE A 247 -2.96 -30.15 14.85
CA PHE A 247 -2.72 -31.33 14.03
C PHE A 247 -3.79 -32.39 14.29
N SER A 248 -4.03 -32.73 15.57
CA SER A 248 -5.06 -33.69 15.97
C SER A 248 -6.45 -33.30 15.43
N ARG A 249 -6.81 -32.01 15.53
CA ARG A 249 -8.11 -31.52 15.04
C ARG A 249 -8.24 -31.57 13.53
N LEU A 250 -7.17 -31.29 12.80
CA LEU A 250 -7.15 -31.40 11.34
C LEU A 250 -7.13 -32.87 10.91
N CYS A 251 -6.32 -33.76 11.52
CA CYS A 251 -6.35 -35.19 11.21
C CYS A 251 -7.74 -35.81 11.47
N ASN A 252 -8.47 -35.34 12.48
CA ASN A 252 -9.86 -35.74 12.75
C ASN A 252 -10.90 -35.15 11.77
N GLY A 253 -10.48 -34.52 10.66
CA GLY A 253 -11.36 -33.94 9.65
C GLY A 253 -12.01 -32.59 10.04
N GLY A 254 -11.53 -31.95 11.11
CA GLY A 254 -12.02 -30.68 11.61
C GLY A 254 -11.62 -29.47 10.76
N CYS A 255 -12.08 -28.28 11.15
CA CYS A 255 -11.67 -27.02 10.53
C CYS A 255 -10.97 -26.11 11.53
N VAL A 256 -9.84 -25.56 11.11
CA VAL A 256 -9.09 -24.55 11.86
C VAL A 256 -8.99 -23.30 11.01
N GLY A 257 -9.06 -22.13 11.62
CA GLY A 257 -8.81 -20.87 10.92
C GLY A 257 -7.77 -20.00 11.62
N ILE A 258 -6.98 -19.31 10.81
CA ILE A 258 -5.89 -18.43 11.26
C ILE A 258 -5.90 -17.11 10.49
N PHE A 259 -5.58 -16.03 11.21
CA PHE A 259 -5.19 -14.75 10.63
C PHE A 259 -3.65 -14.66 10.63
N PRO A 260 -2.98 -14.97 9.51
CA PRO A 260 -1.52 -15.16 9.46
C PRO A 260 -0.70 -13.89 9.70
N GLU A 261 -1.31 -12.70 9.65
CA GLU A 261 -0.68 -11.41 10.01
C GLU A 261 -0.33 -11.36 11.51
N GLY A 262 -1.05 -12.13 12.34
CA GLY A 262 -0.79 -12.31 13.77
C GLY A 262 -1.13 -11.11 14.66
N GLY A 263 -1.75 -10.07 14.12
CA GLY A 263 -2.31 -8.92 14.83
C GLY A 263 -3.28 -8.15 13.93
N SER A 264 -4.24 -7.45 14.53
CA SER A 264 -5.18 -6.61 13.78
C SER A 264 -4.58 -5.24 13.48
N HIS A 265 -4.89 -4.69 12.31
CA HIS A 265 -4.40 -3.40 11.85
C HIS A 265 -5.41 -2.69 10.94
N ASP A 266 -5.15 -1.42 10.66
CA ASP A 266 -6.00 -0.56 9.83
C ASP A 266 -5.39 -0.20 8.47
N ARG A 267 -4.29 -0.86 8.09
CA ARG A 267 -3.68 -0.80 6.75
C ARG A 267 -4.55 -1.47 5.69
N THR A 268 -4.49 -0.97 4.46
CA THR A 268 -5.19 -1.52 3.28
C THR A 268 -4.46 -2.69 2.64
N GLU A 269 -3.16 -2.81 2.88
CA GLU A 269 -2.29 -3.88 2.40
C GLU A 269 -2.17 -5.02 3.42
N LEU A 270 -1.79 -6.20 2.92
CA LEU A 270 -1.50 -7.38 3.73
C LEU A 270 -0.16 -7.24 4.44
N LEU A 271 -0.13 -7.46 5.76
CA LEU A 271 1.13 -7.57 6.49
C LEU A 271 1.88 -8.87 6.15
N PRO A 272 3.20 -8.92 6.39
CA PRO A 272 3.97 -10.15 6.24
C PRO A 272 3.38 -11.33 7.04
N LEU A 273 3.18 -12.46 6.35
CA LEU A 273 2.58 -13.64 6.94
C LEU A 273 3.55 -14.33 7.90
N LYS A 274 3.05 -14.77 9.07
CA LYS A 274 3.82 -15.56 10.03
C LYS A 274 3.87 -17.03 9.63
N ALA A 275 5.00 -17.68 9.91
CA ALA A 275 5.27 -19.08 9.59
C ALA A 275 4.30 -20.09 10.21
N GLY A 276 3.55 -19.72 11.24
CA GLY A 276 2.62 -20.62 11.93
C GLY A 276 1.61 -21.31 11.00
N VAL A 277 1.11 -20.63 9.95
CA VAL A 277 0.18 -21.24 8.98
C VAL A 277 0.81 -22.40 8.20
N ALA A 278 2.04 -22.22 7.74
CA ALA A 278 2.77 -23.24 7.00
C ALA A 278 3.22 -24.40 7.91
N ILE A 279 3.64 -24.10 9.15
CA ILE A 279 3.99 -25.11 10.15
C ILE A 279 2.78 -25.98 10.48
N MET A 280 1.59 -25.38 10.66
CA MET A 280 0.36 -26.13 10.94
C MET A 280 -0.01 -27.06 9.78
N ALA A 281 0.06 -26.57 8.55
CA ALA A 281 -0.32 -27.36 7.38
C ALA A 281 0.68 -28.49 7.07
N LEU A 282 1.97 -28.18 7.04
CA LEU A 282 3.04 -29.17 6.80
C LEU A 282 3.15 -30.18 7.96
N GLY A 283 3.00 -29.72 9.21
CA GLY A 283 3.05 -30.60 10.37
C GLY A 283 1.88 -31.59 10.42
N THR A 284 0.67 -31.15 10.03
CA THR A 284 -0.49 -32.06 9.90
C THR A 284 -0.23 -33.13 8.84
N LEU A 285 0.27 -32.72 7.66
CA LEU A 285 0.58 -33.65 6.56
C LEU A 285 1.79 -34.53 6.85
N ALA A 286 2.72 -34.09 7.70
CA ALA A 286 3.83 -34.92 8.16
C ALA A 286 3.37 -36.01 9.15
N GLN A 287 2.33 -35.72 9.95
CA GLN A 287 1.72 -36.70 10.86
C GLN A 287 0.78 -37.66 10.14
N ASP A 288 -0.03 -37.16 9.21
CA ASP A 288 -0.93 -37.94 8.37
C ASP A 288 -0.91 -37.41 6.92
N PRO A 289 -0.09 -37.99 6.04
CA PRO A 289 0.06 -37.55 4.65
C PRO A 289 -1.21 -37.66 3.80
N ASP A 290 -2.13 -38.57 4.16
CA ASP A 290 -3.33 -38.88 3.38
C ASP A 290 -4.62 -38.29 4.00
N CYS A 291 -4.49 -37.41 5.01
CA CYS A 291 -5.64 -36.73 5.63
C CYS A 291 -6.45 -35.83 4.67
N GLY A 292 -5.89 -35.48 3.51
CA GLY A 292 -6.56 -34.68 2.48
C GLY A 292 -6.75 -33.20 2.86
N LEU A 293 -5.80 -32.62 3.61
CA LEU A 293 -5.86 -31.24 4.08
C LEU A 293 -5.97 -30.23 2.93
N LYS A 294 -7.00 -29.39 2.99
CA LYS A 294 -7.20 -28.26 2.05
C LYS A 294 -7.00 -26.92 2.73
N ILE A 295 -6.27 -26.03 2.08
CA ILE A 295 -6.14 -24.63 2.50
C ILE A 295 -7.15 -23.80 1.70
N VAL A 296 -7.96 -23.00 2.40
CA VAL A 296 -8.92 -22.08 1.78
C VAL A 296 -8.53 -20.64 2.14
N PRO A 297 -8.10 -19.82 1.17
CA PRO A 297 -7.87 -18.41 1.40
C PRO A 297 -9.21 -17.67 1.52
N VAL A 298 -9.28 -16.73 2.47
CA VAL A 298 -10.49 -15.95 2.78
C VAL A 298 -10.17 -14.46 2.81
N GLY A 299 -10.77 -13.70 1.90
CA GLY A 299 -10.68 -12.26 1.82
C GLY A 299 -11.74 -11.57 2.70
N MET A 300 -11.30 -10.78 3.67
CA MET A 300 -12.15 -9.99 4.57
C MET A 300 -12.23 -8.53 4.08
N ASN A 301 -13.15 -8.25 3.17
CA ASN A 301 -13.24 -6.94 2.51
C ASN A 301 -14.27 -6.04 3.20
N TYR A 302 -13.80 -5.01 3.91
CA TYR A 302 -14.64 -4.02 4.58
C TYR A 302 -14.73 -2.71 3.79
N PHE A 303 -15.93 -2.14 3.67
CA PHE A 303 -16.04 -0.77 3.16
C PHE A 303 -15.57 0.24 4.21
N HIS A 304 -15.98 0.07 5.46
CA HIS A 304 -15.67 0.95 6.59
C HIS A 304 -15.70 0.16 7.90
N ALA A 305 -14.66 -0.63 8.19
CA ALA A 305 -14.62 -1.57 9.32
C ALA A 305 -15.07 -0.97 10.67
N HIS A 306 -14.65 0.26 10.97
CA HIS A 306 -14.91 0.93 12.25
C HIS A 306 -16.26 1.67 12.34
N LYS A 307 -16.98 1.87 11.23
CA LYS A 307 -18.25 2.63 11.22
C LYS A 307 -19.43 1.71 11.50
N PHE A 308 -20.31 2.15 12.40
CA PHE A 308 -21.61 1.52 12.61
C PHE A 308 -22.42 1.55 11.32
N ARG A 309 -23.17 0.47 11.05
CA ARG A 309 -23.94 0.24 9.81
C ARG A 309 -23.11 0.22 8.53
N SER A 310 -21.82 -0.11 8.64
CA SER A 310 -20.99 -0.38 7.46
C SER A 310 -21.34 -1.73 6.82
N ARG A 311 -20.76 -2.02 5.66
CA ARG A 311 -20.96 -3.28 4.93
C ARG A 311 -19.66 -4.07 4.91
N ALA A 312 -19.77 -5.39 4.90
CA ALA A 312 -18.65 -6.31 4.80
C ALA A 312 -18.91 -7.36 3.71
N VAL A 313 -17.86 -7.80 3.04
CA VAL A 313 -17.88 -8.90 2.07
C VAL A 313 -16.84 -9.92 2.49
N VAL A 314 -17.25 -11.17 2.63
CA VAL A 314 -16.36 -12.31 2.94
C VAL A 314 -16.22 -13.14 1.69
N GLU A 315 -15.01 -13.24 1.17
CA GLU A 315 -14.73 -13.93 -0.09
C GLU A 315 -13.89 -15.19 0.13
N PHE A 316 -14.40 -16.35 -0.27
CA PHE A 316 -13.71 -17.63 -0.22
C PHE A 316 -13.09 -17.94 -1.59
N GLY A 317 -11.77 -18.16 -1.61
CA GLY A 317 -11.03 -18.48 -2.81
C GLY A 317 -11.11 -19.97 -3.18
N ALA A 318 -10.30 -20.36 -4.17
CA ALA A 318 -10.19 -21.77 -4.53
C ALA A 318 -9.43 -22.54 -3.44
N PRO A 319 -9.96 -23.69 -2.95
CA PRO A 319 -9.19 -24.56 -2.08
C PRO A 319 -7.99 -25.13 -2.85
N PHE A 320 -6.84 -25.20 -2.19
CA PHE A 320 -5.66 -25.86 -2.74
C PHE A 320 -5.03 -26.81 -1.71
N GLU A 321 -4.30 -27.79 -2.21
CA GLU A 321 -3.60 -28.81 -1.42
C GLU A 321 -2.09 -28.54 -1.48
N ILE A 322 -1.36 -28.96 -0.45
CA ILE A 322 0.10 -28.84 -0.43
C ILE A 322 0.70 -30.02 -1.22
N PRO A 323 1.58 -29.76 -2.20
CA PRO A 323 2.29 -30.82 -2.91
C PRO A 323 3.11 -31.74 -1.98
N ARG A 324 3.10 -33.05 -2.24
CA ARG A 324 3.79 -34.06 -1.41
C ARG A 324 5.30 -33.80 -1.25
N HIS A 325 5.97 -33.30 -2.29
CA HIS A 325 7.40 -32.98 -2.21
C HIS A 325 7.73 -31.93 -1.13
N LEU A 326 6.82 -30.98 -0.83
CA LEU A 326 7.03 -29.99 0.24
C LEU A 326 6.94 -30.63 1.62
N VAL A 327 6.12 -31.68 1.77
CA VAL A 327 6.02 -32.48 2.99
C VAL A 327 7.29 -33.30 3.19
N GLU A 328 7.81 -33.92 2.13
CA GLU A 328 9.08 -34.65 2.16
C GLU A 328 10.27 -33.74 2.53
N LEU A 329 10.35 -32.54 1.93
CA LEU A 329 11.35 -31.52 2.28
C LEU A 329 11.25 -31.09 3.75
N TYR A 330 10.04 -31.02 4.29
CA TYR A 330 9.81 -30.71 5.70
C TYR A 330 10.30 -31.82 6.63
N CYS A 331 10.10 -33.09 6.26
CA CYS A 331 10.59 -34.24 7.01
C CYS A 331 12.12 -34.41 6.90
N ASN A 332 12.71 -34.10 5.74
CA ASN A 332 14.14 -34.29 5.43
C ASN A 332 15.05 -33.16 5.97
N LYS A 333 14.73 -32.57 7.12
CA LYS A 333 15.48 -31.49 7.81
C LYS A 333 15.64 -30.17 7.03
N GLN A 334 15.04 -29.99 5.84
CA GLN A 334 14.98 -28.72 5.10
C GLN A 334 13.70 -27.91 5.43
N ARG A 335 13.32 -27.87 6.71
CA ARG A 335 12.05 -27.29 7.20
C ARG A 335 11.86 -25.82 6.78
N ARG A 336 12.92 -25.02 6.84
CA ARG A 336 12.86 -23.56 6.55
C ARG A 336 12.46 -23.30 5.10
N GLU A 337 12.92 -24.14 4.19
CA GLU A 337 12.66 -23.99 2.77
C GLU A 337 11.21 -24.36 2.43
N ALA A 338 10.74 -25.52 2.90
CA ALA A 338 9.35 -25.95 2.75
C ALA A 338 8.36 -24.94 3.33
N ILE A 339 8.64 -24.41 4.52
CA ILE A 339 7.83 -23.36 5.15
C ILE A 339 7.77 -22.11 4.27
N GLY A 340 8.89 -21.68 3.71
CA GLY A 340 8.96 -20.53 2.80
C GLY A 340 8.05 -20.70 1.59
N GLN A 341 8.16 -21.82 0.89
CA GLN A 341 7.36 -22.07 -0.31
C GLN A 341 5.85 -22.11 -0.02
N VAL A 342 5.43 -22.75 1.09
CA VAL A 342 4.01 -22.78 1.47
C VAL A 342 3.49 -21.38 1.84
N LEU A 343 4.28 -20.57 2.56
CA LEU A 343 3.90 -19.19 2.87
C LEU A 343 3.69 -18.37 1.59
N ASP A 344 4.55 -18.59 0.59
CA ASP A 344 4.50 -17.89 -0.69
C ASP A 344 3.23 -18.25 -1.47
N THR A 345 2.88 -19.53 -1.53
CA THR A 345 1.63 -20.00 -2.12
C THR A 345 0.41 -19.42 -1.40
N VAL A 346 0.41 -19.44 -0.06
CA VAL A 346 -0.67 -18.88 0.75
C VAL A 346 -0.81 -17.37 0.51
N TYR A 347 0.30 -16.63 0.42
CA TYR A 347 0.29 -15.19 0.13
C TYR A 347 -0.32 -14.87 -1.23
N GLN A 348 0.06 -15.60 -2.28
CA GLN A 348 -0.54 -15.46 -3.61
C GLN A 348 -2.04 -15.79 -3.60
N ALA A 349 -2.42 -16.86 -2.91
CA ALA A 349 -3.81 -17.27 -2.78
C ALA A 349 -4.66 -16.23 -2.03
N LEU A 350 -4.13 -15.61 -0.98
CA LEU A 350 -4.79 -14.50 -0.26
C LEU A 350 -4.94 -13.26 -1.14
N ASN A 351 -3.89 -12.86 -1.86
CA ASN A 351 -3.95 -11.74 -2.80
C ASN A 351 -5.03 -11.92 -3.88
N SER A 352 -5.37 -13.15 -4.25
CA SER A 352 -6.42 -13.42 -5.24
C SER A 352 -7.84 -13.11 -4.74
N VAL A 353 -8.06 -13.10 -3.42
CA VAL A 353 -9.37 -12.89 -2.78
C VAL A 353 -9.48 -11.59 -1.99
N THR A 354 -8.37 -10.91 -1.76
CA THR A 354 -8.33 -9.59 -1.16
C THR A 354 -8.34 -8.53 -2.25
N VAL A 355 -9.29 -7.60 -2.19
CA VAL A 355 -9.27 -6.45 -3.11
C VAL A 355 -8.29 -5.43 -2.54
N SER A 356 -7.03 -5.60 -2.87
CA SER A 356 -5.99 -4.62 -2.57
C SER A 356 -6.12 -3.49 -3.59
N ALA A 357 -6.69 -2.37 -3.17
CA ALA A 357 -6.57 -1.11 -3.88
C ALA A 357 -5.65 -0.20 -3.02
N PRO A 358 -4.74 0.57 -3.64
CA PRO A 358 -3.84 1.45 -2.90
C PRO A 358 -4.62 2.48 -2.07
N ASP A 359 -5.82 2.85 -2.52
CA ASP A 359 -6.69 3.82 -1.87
C ASP A 359 -8.20 3.52 -2.08
N TYR A 360 -9.03 4.02 -1.16
CA TYR A 360 -10.50 3.85 -1.19
C TYR A 360 -11.13 4.48 -2.44
N ASP A 361 -10.57 5.58 -2.95
CA ASP A 361 -11.11 6.27 -4.12
C ASP A 361 -10.88 5.46 -5.40
N THR A 362 -9.70 4.84 -5.55
CA THR A 362 -9.40 3.88 -6.62
C THR A 362 -10.37 2.70 -6.63
N LEU A 363 -10.68 2.13 -5.45
CA LEU A 363 -11.68 1.07 -5.34
C LEU A 363 -13.07 1.53 -5.86
N MET A 364 -13.46 2.78 -5.59
CA MET A 364 -14.74 3.34 -6.07
C MET A 364 -14.74 3.57 -7.58
N VAL A 365 -13.61 3.96 -8.17
CA VAL A 365 -13.44 4.11 -9.62
C VAL A 365 -13.58 2.78 -10.32
N ILE A 366 -12.88 1.75 -9.84
CA ILE A 366 -12.91 0.40 -10.42
C ILE A 366 -14.34 -0.16 -10.39
N GLN A 367 -15.05 0.04 -9.27
CA GLN A 367 -16.46 -0.36 -9.17
C GLN A 367 -17.39 0.44 -10.09
N ALA A 368 -17.06 1.70 -10.42
CA ALA A 368 -17.80 2.54 -11.35
C ALA A 368 -17.52 2.16 -12.82
N ALA A 369 -16.26 1.97 -13.19
CA ALA A 369 -15.84 1.49 -14.51
C ALA A 369 -16.50 0.15 -14.84
N ARG A 370 -16.49 -0.82 -13.91
CA ARG A 370 -17.20 -2.11 -14.07
C ARG A 370 -18.70 -1.93 -14.35
N ARG A 371 -19.36 -0.95 -13.73
CA ARG A 371 -20.79 -0.66 -13.96
C ARG A 371 -21.04 -0.06 -15.35
N LEU A 372 -20.10 0.77 -15.82
CA LEU A 372 -20.16 1.41 -17.13
C LEU A 372 -19.85 0.43 -18.27
N TYR A 373 -18.99 -0.56 -18.05
CA TYR A 373 -18.62 -1.60 -19.03
C TYR A 373 -19.70 -2.68 -19.22
N ASN A 374 -20.53 -2.95 -18.21
CA ASN A 374 -21.54 -4.01 -18.29
C ASN A 374 -22.72 -3.61 -19.23
N PRO A 375 -23.06 -4.41 -20.26
CA PRO A 375 -24.14 -4.09 -21.20
C PRO A 375 -25.52 -4.00 -20.52
N THR A 376 -26.32 -3.06 -21.01
CA THR A 376 -27.62 -2.65 -20.44
C THR A 376 -28.56 -3.83 -20.16
N GLY A 377 -28.96 -3.99 -18.90
CA GLY A 377 -30.01 -4.94 -18.48
C GLY A 377 -29.55 -6.37 -18.15
N LYS A 378 -28.29 -6.75 -18.42
CA LYS A 378 -27.77 -8.08 -18.06
C LYS A 378 -27.14 -8.07 -16.66
N LYS A 379 -27.68 -8.91 -15.76
CA LYS A 379 -27.06 -9.15 -14.45
C LYS A 379 -25.94 -10.18 -14.62
N LEU A 380 -24.69 -9.74 -14.55
CA LEU A 380 -23.56 -10.65 -14.58
C LEU A 380 -23.57 -11.55 -13.33
N PRO A 381 -23.30 -12.85 -13.48
CA PRO A 381 -23.11 -13.73 -12.33
C PRO A 381 -21.92 -13.19 -11.52
N LEU A 382 -22.09 -13.16 -10.20
CA LEU A 382 -21.14 -12.49 -9.32
C LEU A 382 -19.67 -12.97 -9.42
N PRO A 383 -19.33 -14.23 -9.80
CA PRO A 383 -17.94 -14.62 -10.06
C PRO A 383 -17.28 -13.84 -11.19
N VAL A 384 -18.00 -13.58 -12.29
CA VAL A 384 -17.51 -12.79 -13.43
C VAL A 384 -17.27 -11.34 -13.01
N VAL A 385 -18.13 -10.80 -12.15
CA VAL A 385 -17.98 -9.46 -11.56
C VAL A 385 -16.67 -9.30 -10.78
N ILE A 386 -16.29 -10.32 -10.03
CA ILE A 386 -15.08 -10.28 -9.20
C ILE A 386 -13.85 -10.42 -10.07
N GLU A 387 -13.85 -11.38 -10.99
CA GLU A 387 -12.74 -11.53 -11.92
C GLU A 387 -12.55 -10.26 -12.76
N LEU A 388 -13.65 -9.63 -13.20
CA LEU A 388 -13.59 -8.33 -13.87
C LEU A 388 -13.02 -7.24 -12.96
N ASN A 389 -13.44 -7.15 -11.70
CA ASN A 389 -12.85 -6.19 -10.74
C ASN A 389 -11.36 -6.46 -10.53
N ARG A 390 -10.94 -7.72 -10.43
CA ARG A 390 -9.54 -8.13 -10.27
C ARG A 390 -8.71 -7.69 -11.47
N ARG A 391 -9.17 -8.00 -12.69
CA ARG A 391 -8.52 -7.59 -13.94
C ARG A 391 -8.48 -6.07 -14.09
N LEU A 392 -9.55 -5.37 -13.70
CA LEU A 392 -9.56 -3.91 -13.68
C LEU A 392 -8.61 -3.33 -12.62
N CYS A 393 -8.46 -3.94 -11.43
CA CYS A 393 -7.46 -3.53 -10.44
C CYS A 393 -6.03 -3.74 -10.97
N MET A 394 -5.75 -4.92 -11.55
CA MET A 394 -4.45 -5.23 -12.14
C MET A 394 -4.11 -4.28 -13.30
N GLY A 395 -5.10 -4.00 -14.15
CA GLY A 395 -4.94 -3.07 -15.26
C GLY A 395 -4.77 -1.63 -14.81
N TYR A 396 -5.53 -1.21 -13.81
CA TYR A 396 -5.33 0.10 -13.19
C TYR A 396 -3.93 0.23 -12.60
N GLU A 397 -3.45 -0.76 -11.85
CA GLU A 397 -2.11 -0.70 -11.22
C GLU A 397 -0.99 -0.65 -12.26
N ARG A 398 -1.12 -1.39 -13.36
CA ARG A 398 -0.13 -1.44 -14.45
C ARG A 398 -0.12 -0.16 -15.29
N TYR A 399 -1.30 0.37 -15.61
CA TYR A 399 -1.48 1.50 -16.54
C TYR A 399 -1.92 2.79 -15.82
N LYS A 400 -1.71 2.91 -14.50
CA LYS A 400 -2.12 4.09 -13.70
C LYS A 400 -1.55 5.42 -14.20
N ASN A 401 -0.45 5.36 -14.93
CA ASN A 401 0.24 6.51 -15.49
C ASN A 401 -0.17 6.82 -16.95
N ASP A 402 -1.05 6.01 -17.56
CA ASP A 402 -1.58 6.29 -18.90
C ASP A 402 -2.57 7.47 -18.83
N GLU A 403 -2.42 8.43 -19.73
CA GLU A 403 -3.27 9.63 -19.85
C GLU A 403 -4.74 9.26 -20.09
N ARG A 404 -4.99 8.20 -20.87
CA ARG A 404 -6.34 7.67 -21.14
C ARG A 404 -7.00 7.16 -19.85
N ILE A 405 -6.24 6.49 -18.99
CA ILE A 405 -6.77 5.98 -17.71
C ILE A 405 -6.94 7.11 -16.70
N THR A 406 -6.03 8.09 -16.67
CA THR A 406 -6.09 9.22 -15.74
C THR A 406 -7.29 10.13 -16.03
N SER A 407 -7.50 10.50 -17.29
CA SER A 407 -8.65 11.29 -17.75
C SER A 407 -9.97 10.55 -17.51
N LEU A 408 -10.03 9.26 -17.88
CA LEU A 408 -11.19 8.40 -17.62
C LEU A 408 -11.49 8.28 -16.11
N THR A 409 -10.45 8.14 -15.29
CA THR A 409 -10.59 8.06 -13.82
C THR A 409 -11.16 9.36 -13.27
N ALA A 410 -10.69 10.52 -13.72
CA ALA A 410 -11.24 11.82 -13.32
C ALA A 410 -12.72 11.95 -13.72
N ALA A 411 -13.05 11.61 -14.97
CA ALA A 411 -14.41 11.72 -15.49
C ALA A 411 -15.38 10.73 -14.81
N VAL A 412 -14.93 9.52 -14.48
CA VAL A 412 -15.68 8.53 -13.70
C VAL A 412 -15.85 8.96 -12.25
N LYS A 413 -14.82 9.56 -11.61
CA LYS A 413 -14.92 10.13 -10.26
C LYS A 413 -15.93 11.26 -10.22
N GLU A 414 -15.89 12.17 -11.18
CA GLU A 414 -16.83 13.27 -11.32
C GLU A 414 -18.27 12.75 -11.50
N TYR A 415 -18.49 11.85 -12.46
CA TYR A 415 -19.80 11.23 -12.67
C TYR A 415 -20.32 10.52 -11.42
N ASN A 416 -19.49 9.75 -10.72
CA ASN A 416 -19.88 9.05 -9.50
C ASN A 416 -20.12 10.03 -8.32
N SER A 417 -19.46 11.19 -8.29
CA SER A 417 -19.73 12.29 -7.35
C SER A 417 -21.05 12.98 -7.66
N GLN A 418 -21.36 13.25 -8.93
CA GLN A 418 -22.63 13.82 -9.36
C GLN A 418 -23.80 12.84 -9.10
N LEU A 419 -23.61 11.54 -9.36
CA LEU A 419 -24.58 10.49 -8.97
C LEU A 419 -24.82 10.47 -7.46
N ARG A 420 -23.76 10.61 -6.65
CA ARG A 420 -23.87 10.68 -5.19
C ARG A 420 -24.59 11.95 -4.72
N TYR A 421 -24.27 13.09 -5.33
CA TYR A 421 -24.91 14.38 -5.06
C TYR A 421 -26.40 14.34 -5.38
N LEU A 422 -26.76 13.66 -6.47
CA LEU A 422 -28.14 13.42 -6.88
C LEU A 422 -28.77 12.17 -6.24
N ASN A 423 -28.06 11.45 -5.36
CA ASN A 423 -28.51 10.17 -4.79
C ASN A 423 -29.15 9.21 -5.82
N LEU A 424 -28.66 9.24 -7.05
CA LEU A 424 -29.11 8.38 -8.15
C LEU A 424 -28.15 7.21 -8.26
N LYS A 425 -28.71 6.00 -8.38
CA LYS A 425 -27.92 4.82 -8.74
C LYS A 425 -27.75 4.81 -10.26
N ASP A 426 -26.60 4.33 -10.73
CA ASP A 426 -26.27 4.28 -12.16
C ASP A 426 -27.38 3.65 -13.04
N HIS A 427 -28.01 2.57 -12.58
CA HIS A 427 -29.13 1.93 -13.31
C HIS A 427 -30.39 2.80 -13.37
N GLN A 428 -30.59 3.74 -12.43
CA GLN A 428 -31.76 4.62 -12.43
C GLN A 428 -31.65 5.68 -13.53
N VAL A 429 -30.43 6.11 -13.90
CA VAL A 429 -30.18 7.11 -14.96
C VAL A 429 -30.70 6.63 -16.32
N GLN A 430 -30.68 5.32 -16.58
CA GLN A 430 -31.12 4.73 -17.85
C GLN A 430 -32.65 4.71 -18.02
N TYR A 431 -33.40 4.55 -16.93
CA TYR A 431 -34.86 4.36 -16.95
C TYR A 431 -35.67 5.55 -16.41
N ALA A 432 -35.00 6.59 -15.90
CA ALA A 432 -35.66 7.75 -15.32
C ALA A 432 -36.33 8.63 -16.40
N LYS A 433 -37.53 8.24 -16.82
CA LYS A 433 -38.54 9.15 -17.34
C LYS A 433 -39.42 9.57 -16.17
N MET A 434 -39.00 10.59 -15.42
CA MET A 434 -39.83 11.09 -14.31
C MET A 434 -40.69 12.24 -14.84
N ASN A 435 -42.00 12.02 -14.91
CA ASN A 435 -42.98 13.09 -15.11
C ASN A 435 -42.86 14.06 -13.91
N MET A 436 -42.83 15.37 -14.15
CA MET A 436 -42.67 16.39 -13.10
C MET A 436 -43.72 16.25 -12.00
N VAL A 437 -44.96 15.91 -12.35
CA VAL A 437 -46.05 15.61 -11.39
C VAL A 437 -45.67 14.46 -10.45
N LYS A 438 -45.01 13.42 -10.98
CA LYS A 438 -44.54 12.27 -10.18
C LYS A 438 -43.36 12.65 -9.27
N VAL A 439 -42.50 13.58 -9.69
CA VAL A 439 -41.38 14.10 -8.87
C VAL A 439 -41.93 14.92 -7.70
N ILE A 440 -42.90 15.82 -7.95
CA ILE A 440 -43.56 16.63 -6.93
C ILE A 440 -44.29 15.73 -5.93
N PHE A 441 -45.11 14.79 -6.39
CA PHE A 441 -45.80 13.84 -5.51
C PHE A 441 -44.82 12.99 -4.69
N LEU A 442 -43.76 12.50 -5.31
CA LEU A 442 -42.74 11.71 -4.62
C LEU A 442 -41.96 12.53 -3.58
N PHE A 443 -41.69 13.81 -3.87
CA PHE A 443 -41.07 14.74 -2.93
C PHE A 443 -41.98 14.97 -1.71
N ILE A 444 -43.25 15.31 -1.93
CA ILE A 444 -44.23 15.51 -0.86
C ILE A 444 -44.38 14.23 -0.02
N TYR A 445 -44.59 13.08 -0.66
CA TYR A 445 -44.70 11.79 0.03
C TYR A 445 -43.46 11.46 0.86
N ARG A 446 -42.25 11.71 0.34
CA ARG A 446 -41.00 11.46 1.07
C ARG A 446 -40.79 12.45 2.22
N SER A 447 -41.17 13.72 2.06
CA SER A 447 -41.12 14.73 3.12
C SER A 447 -42.09 14.38 4.25
N ILE A 448 -43.34 14.01 3.95
CA ILE A 448 -44.33 13.55 4.94
C ILE A 448 -43.84 12.26 5.62
N LYS A 449 -43.36 11.30 4.84
CA LYS A 449 -42.81 10.04 5.38
C LYS A 449 -41.60 10.30 6.28
N LEU A 450 -40.70 11.23 5.92
CA LEU A 450 -39.56 11.59 6.75
C LEU A 450 -40.01 12.25 8.05
N LEU A 451 -41.00 13.15 7.99
CA LEU A 451 -41.57 13.79 9.18
C LEU A 451 -42.20 12.76 10.12
N LEU A 452 -43.00 11.83 9.60
CA LEU A 452 -43.61 10.74 10.37
C LEU A 452 -42.53 9.84 10.99
N LEU A 453 -41.54 9.43 10.20
CA LEU A 453 -40.42 8.63 10.68
C LEU A 453 -39.64 9.39 11.77
N PHE A 454 -39.42 10.69 11.61
CA PHE A 454 -38.74 11.52 12.61
C PHE A 454 -39.50 11.52 13.94
N ILE A 455 -40.82 11.71 13.92
CA ILE A 455 -41.66 11.68 15.13
C ILE A 455 -41.60 10.30 15.80
N CYS A 456 -41.68 9.20 15.04
CA CYS A 456 -41.60 7.84 15.58
C CYS A 456 -40.20 7.45 16.07
N THR A 457 -39.13 8.02 15.51
CA THR A 457 -37.74 7.65 15.83
C THR A 457 -37.12 8.49 16.92
N LEU A 458 -37.55 9.74 17.07
CA LEU A 458 -36.98 10.69 18.02
C LEU A 458 -36.97 10.15 19.46
N PRO A 459 -38.05 9.54 20.01
CA PRO A 459 -38.02 8.99 21.36
C PRO A 459 -36.99 7.88 21.51
N GLY A 460 -36.91 6.96 20.55
CA GLY A 460 -35.93 5.88 20.59
C GLY A 460 -34.48 6.36 20.41
N LEU A 461 -34.25 7.45 19.66
CA LEU A 461 -32.93 8.05 19.51
C LEU A 461 -32.48 8.73 20.79
N ILE A 462 -33.37 9.44 21.48
CA ILE A 462 -33.10 10.08 22.77
C ILE A 462 -32.77 9.02 23.82
N LEU A 463 -33.58 7.96 23.92
CA LEU A 463 -33.35 6.86 24.87
C LEU A 463 -32.02 6.12 24.61
N PHE A 464 -31.58 6.05 23.35
CA PHE A 464 -30.33 5.37 22.98
C PHE A 464 -29.12 6.31 22.88
N ALA A 465 -29.32 7.64 22.98
CA ALA A 465 -28.25 8.64 22.88
C ALA A 465 -27.09 8.42 23.86
N PRO A 466 -27.32 8.04 25.14
CA PRO A 466 -26.23 7.76 26.06
C PRO A 466 -25.30 6.63 25.57
N VAL A 467 -25.86 5.61 24.92
CA VAL A 467 -25.08 4.52 24.32
C VAL A 467 -24.22 5.03 23.16
N PHE A 468 -24.75 5.88 22.29
CA PHE A 468 -23.96 6.47 21.20
C PHE A 468 -22.82 7.36 21.71
N VAL A 469 -23.07 8.17 22.73
CA VAL A 469 -22.05 9.05 23.32
C VAL A 469 -20.98 8.20 24.03
N ALA A 470 -21.37 7.27 24.89
CA ALA A 470 -20.44 6.40 25.61
C ALA A 470 -19.60 5.55 24.66
N THR A 471 -20.22 4.90 23.67
CA THR A 471 -19.49 4.11 22.66
C THR A 471 -18.52 4.97 21.87
N ARG A 472 -18.87 6.23 21.51
CA ARG A 472 -17.96 7.16 20.81
C ARG A 472 -16.77 7.56 21.69
N ILE A 473 -16.97 7.88 22.96
CA ILE A 473 -15.91 8.31 23.88
C ILE A 473 -14.98 7.13 24.20
N ILE A 474 -15.53 6.03 24.69
CA ILE A 474 -14.76 4.86 25.13
C ILE A 474 -14.00 4.24 23.96
N SER A 475 -14.62 4.09 22.78
CA SER A 475 -13.92 3.52 21.62
C SER A 475 -12.75 4.38 21.15
N ARG A 476 -12.87 5.71 21.23
CA ARG A 476 -11.75 6.63 20.91
C ARG A 476 -10.63 6.56 21.94
N GLN A 477 -10.97 6.54 23.23
CA GLN A 477 -9.98 6.40 24.29
C GLN A 477 -9.20 5.08 24.15
N LYS A 478 -9.91 3.98 23.90
CA LYS A 478 -9.28 2.67 23.68
C LYS A 478 -8.49 2.59 22.37
N ALA A 479 -8.91 3.28 21.31
CA ALA A 479 -8.12 3.41 20.09
C ALA A 479 -6.79 4.15 20.36
N LYS A 480 -6.81 5.25 21.13
CA LYS A 480 -5.59 5.95 21.55
C LYS A 480 -4.66 5.06 22.38
N THR A 481 -5.20 4.31 23.35
CA THR A 481 -4.41 3.34 24.14
C THR A 481 -3.83 2.23 23.26
N ALA A 482 -4.59 1.75 22.28
CA ALA A 482 -4.13 0.71 21.36
C ALA A 482 -3.04 1.22 20.40
N LEU A 483 -3.10 2.48 19.98
CA LEU A 483 -2.08 3.15 19.20
C LEU A 483 -0.78 3.29 20.01
N ALA A 484 -0.88 3.80 21.23
CA ALA A 484 0.28 3.97 22.12
C ALA A 484 1.01 2.66 22.47
N GLY A 485 0.31 1.52 22.41
CA GLY A 485 0.87 0.21 22.72
C GLY A 485 1.32 -0.62 21.51
N SER A 486 1.30 -0.08 20.30
CA SER A 486 1.57 -0.87 19.08
C SER A 486 2.21 -0.06 17.97
N THR A 487 3.37 -0.50 17.49
CA THR A 487 4.08 0.10 16.35
C THR A 487 3.51 -0.26 14.97
N VAL A 488 2.65 -1.29 14.90
CA VAL A 488 2.06 -1.76 13.63
C VAL A 488 0.82 -0.95 13.21
N LYS A 489 0.15 -0.28 14.15
CA LYS A 489 -1.15 0.38 13.94
C LYS A 489 -0.95 1.83 13.54
N ILE A 490 -1.72 2.32 12.56
CA ILE A 490 -1.60 3.71 12.10
C ILE A 490 -2.58 4.61 12.85
N ARG A 491 -3.87 4.25 12.91
CA ARG A 491 -4.93 5.06 13.56
C ARG A 491 -5.72 4.30 14.63
N GLY A 492 -5.34 3.06 14.93
CA GLY A 492 -6.01 2.20 15.91
C GLY A 492 -7.49 1.95 15.60
N ARG A 493 -7.90 2.01 14.32
CA ARG A 493 -9.32 1.86 13.94
C ARG A 493 -9.84 0.43 14.10
N ASP A 494 -8.92 -0.54 14.15
CA ASP A 494 -9.16 -1.97 14.29
C ASP A 494 -9.84 -2.38 15.60
N VAL A 495 -9.70 -1.57 16.65
CA VAL A 495 -10.34 -1.84 17.96
C VAL A 495 -11.69 -1.13 18.13
N MET A 496 -12.05 -0.22 17.22
CA MET A 496 -13.25 0.61 17.43
C MET A 496 -14.56 -0.18 17.33
N ALA A 497 -14.70 -1.08 16.35
CA ALA A 497 -15.92 -1.87 16.19
C ALA A 497 -16.15 -2.78 17.41
N THR A 498 -15.08 -3.46 17.83
CA THR A 498 -14.97 -4.24 19.06
C THR A 498 -15.51 -3.50 20.28
N TRP A 499 -14.95 -2.33 20.60
CA TRP A 499 -15.35 -1.59 21.80
C TRP A 499 -16.76 -0.99 21.71
N LYS A 500 -17.20 -0.60 20.50
CA LYS A 500 -18.58 -0.15 20.29
C LYS A 500 -19.58 -1.27 20.59
N ILE A 501 -19.29 -2.50 20.14
CA ILE A 501 -20.14 -3.66 20.40
C ILE A 501 -20.12 -4.01 21.90
N LEU A 502 -18.95 -4.09 22.53
CA LEU A 502 -18.85 -4.44 23.96
C LEU A 502 -19.56 -3.44 24.86
N VAL A 503 -19.36 -2.14 24.62
CA VAL A 503 -20.05 -1.08 25.38
C VAL A 503 -21.55 -1.15 25.15
N ALA A 504 -22.01 -1.40 23.92
CA ALA A 504 -23.44 -1.55 23.64
C ALA A 504 -24.06 -2.77 24.33
N ILE A 505 -23.37 -3.92 24.36
CA ILE A 505 -23.82 -5.15 25.04
C ILE A 505 -23.99 -4.93 26.55
N GLY A 506 -23.10 -4.16 27.18
CA GLY A 506 -23.22 -3.85 28.60
C GLY A 506 -24.23 -2.73 28.89
N LEU A 507 -24.07 -1.59 28.22
CA LEU A 507 -24.79 -0.36 28.57
C LEU A 507 -26.25 -0.36 28.11
N ALA A 508 -26.56 -0.92 26.94
CA ALA A 508 -27.94 -0.88 26.43
C ALA A 508 -28.92 -1.67 27.32
N PRO A 509 -28.65 -2.94 27.72
CA PRO A 509 -29.51 -3.66 28.66
C PRO A 509 -29.64 -2.94 30.01
N THR A 510 -28.54 -2.38 30.55
CA THR A 510 -28.61 -1.63 31.82
C THR A 510 -29.53 -0.43 31.73
N LEU A 511 -29.51 0.32 30.63
CA LEU A 511 -30.43 1.44 30.41
C LEU A 511 -31.86 0.96 30.27
N TYR A 512 -32.11 -0.15 29.57
CA TYR A 512 -33.46 -0.73 29.49
C TYR A 512 -34.00 -1.16 30.85
N HIS A 513 -33.16 -1.72 31.73
CA HIS A 513 -33.55 -2.03 33.10
C HIS A 513 -33.85 -0.76 33.91
N ILE A 514 -33.03 0.28 33.79
CA ILE A 514 -33.26 1.57 34.46
C ILE A 514 -34.58 2.20 33.98
N TYR A 515 -34.82 2.27 32.67
CA TYR A 515 -36.06 2.83 32.12
C TYR A 515 -37.29 2.02 32.53
N SER A 516 -37.21 0.70 32.52
CA SER A 516 -38.30 -0.17 32.97
C SER A 516 -38.56 -0.01 34.47
N ALA A 517 -37.52 0.16 35.29
CA ALA A 517 -37.66 0.43 36.72
C ALA A 517 -38.30 1.80 36.99
N ILE A 518 -37.90 2.85 36.28
CA ILE A 518 -38.51 4.20 36.40
C ILE A 518 -40.00 4.15 36.06
N VAL A 519 -40.37 3.48 34.96
CA VAL A 519 -41.79 3.35 34.57
C VAL A 519 -42.56 2.53 35.60
N THR A 520 -41.99 1.44 36.11
CA THR A 520 -42.62 0.61 37.15
C THR A 520 -42.80 1.39 38.45
N PHE A 521 -41.80 2.18 38.85
CA PHE A 521 -41.87 3.07 40.01
C PHE A 521 -42.97 4.13 39.85
N LYS A 522 -43.11 4.71 38.65
CA LYS A 522 -44.16 5.71 38.40
C LYS A 522 -45.57 5.11 38.36
N VAL A 523 -45.70 3.85 37.94
CA VAL A 523 -46.97 3.11 38.06
C VAL A 523 -47.27 2.76 39.52
N TRP A 524 -46.26 2.43 40.32
CA TRP A 524 -46.45 2.21 41.75
C TRP A 524 -46.91 3.49 42.47
N GLN A 525 -46.35 4.65 42.12
CA GLN A 525 -46.69 5.94 42.75
C GLN A 525 -48.10 6.44 42.39
N ASP A 526 -48.39 6.64 41.09
CA ASP A 526 -49.61 7.35 40.64
C ASP A 526 -50.40 6.57 39.57
N ARG A 527 -50.13 5.26 39.42
CA ARG A 527 -50.71 4.41 38.36
C ARG A 527 -50.58 5.00 36.95
N LEU A 528 -49.47 5.74 36.73
CA LEU A 528 -49.20 6.47 35.49
C LEU A 528 -50.31 7.48 35.14
N TRP A 529 -50.63 8.39 36.06
CA TRP A 529 -51.74 9.35 35.94
C TRP A 529 -53.10 8.64 35.74
N GLY A 530 -53.33 7.55 36.48
CA GLY A 530 -54.59 6.79 36.42
C GLY A 530 -54.87 6.02 35.11
N ARG A 531 -53.88 5.88 34.21
CA ARG A 531 -54.06 5.13 32.95
C ARG A 531 -53.94 3.62 33.11
N VAL A 532 -53.32 3.14 34.18
CA VAL A 532 -53.14 1.69 34.43
C VAL A 532 -54.21 1.19 35.42
N PRO A 533 -55.00 0.16 35.08
CA PRO A 533 -56.00 -0.42 35.99
C PRO A 533 -55.37 -0.99 37.27
N GLU A 534 -56.11 -0.91 38.39
CA GLU A 534 -55.63 -1.32 39.72
C GLU A 534 -55.26 -2.82 39.80
N GLY A 535 -55.88 -3.67 38.97
CA GLY A 535 -55.64 -5.11 38.94
C GLY A 535 -54.35 -5.57 38.25
N VAL A 536 -53.56 -4.67 37.64
CA VAL A 536 -52.32 -5.04 36.95
C VAL A 536 -51.14 -5.13 37.93
N PRO A 537 -50.46 -6.29 38.05
CA PRO A 537 -49.29 -6.43 38.91
C PRO A 537 -48.08 -5.65 38.37
N LEU A 538 -47.27 -5.08 39.26
CA LEU A 538 -46.06 -4.31 38.89
C LEU A 538 -45.03 -5.12 38.12
N TRP A 539 -44.90 -6.42 38.41
CA TRP A 539 -43.95 -7.30 37.71
C TRP A 539 -44.32 -7.48 36.24
N VAL A 540 -45.62 -7.55 35.91
CA VAL A 540 -46.10 -7.64 34.51
C VAL A 540 -45.69 -6.39 33.73
N ILE A 541 -45.77 -5.22 34.36
CA ILE A 541 -45.38 -3.95 33.74
C ILE A 541 -43.88 -3.93 33.45
N TYR A 542 -43.06 -4.35 34.41
CA TYR A 542 -41.62 -4.45 34.21
C TYR A 542 -41.26 -5.37 33.04
N PHE A 543 -41.83 -6.59 33.01
CA PHE A 543 -41.57 -7.57 31.94
C PHE A 543 -42.19 -7.19 30.60
N ALA A 544 -43.22 -6.34 30.56
CA ALA A 544 -43.77 -5.79 29.32
C ALA A 544 -42.96 -4.58 28.80
N MET A 545 -42.48 -3.72 29.71
CA MET A 545 -41.75 -2.51 29.34
C MET A 545 -40.35 -2.81 28.81
N TRP A 546 -39.67 -3.83 29.33
CA TRP A 546 -38.34 -4.19 28.87
C TRP A 546 -38.28 -4.57 27.36
N PRO A 547 -39.09 -5.51 26.83
CA PRO A 547 -39.12 -5.80 25.40
C PRO A 547 -39.69 -4.64 24.57
N PHE A 548 -40.58 -3.82 25.15
CA PHE A 548 -41.07 -2.60 24.49
C PHE A 548 -39.92 -1.59 24.26
N MET A 549 -39.02 -1.41 25.23
CA MET A 549 -37.83 -0.55 25.10
C MET A 549 -36.83 -1.09 24.08
N VAL A 550 -36.66 -2.41 23.99
CA VAL A 550 -35.87 -3.04 22.92
C VAL A 550 -36.54 -2.81 21.56
N GLY A 551 -37.86 -2.96 21.48
CA GLY A 551 -38.64 -2.75 20.26
C GLY A 551 -38.56 -1.31 19.74
N ILE A 552 -38.71 -0.30 20.62
CA ILE A 552 -38.69 1.12 20.22
C ILE A 552 -37.30 1.57 19.77
N THR A 553 -36.23 1.10 20.42
CA THR A 553 -34.85 1.41 20.02
C THR A 553 -34.45 0.66 18.75
N PHE A 554 -34.92 -0.57 18.57
CA PHE A 554 -34.76 -1.28 17.31
C PHE A 554 -35.48 -0.59 16.16
N ALA A 555 -36.73 -0.18 16.39
CA ALA A 555 -37.52 0.58 15.43
C ALA A 555 -36.83 1.90 15.08
N SER A 556 -36.33 2.66 16.07
CA SER A 556 -35.62 3.92 15.82
C SER A 556 -34.33 3.73 15.02
N LEU A 557 -33.56 2.66 15.28
CA LEU A 557 -32.37 2.33 14.49
C LEU A 557 -32.74 2.00 13.04
N ARG A 558 -33.76 1.14 12.83
CA ARG A 558 -34.25 0.74 11.50
C ARG A 558 -34.78 1.92 10.70
N PHE A 559 -35.64 2.70 11.33
CA PHE A 559 -36.27 3.85 10.72
C PHE A 559 -35.28 5.01 10.55
N GLY A 560 -34.25 5.12 11.41
CA GLY A 560 -33.15 6.08 11.25
C GLY A 560 -32.35 5.82 9.97
N GLU A 561 -32.07 4.56 9.63
CA GLU A 561 -31.43 4.22 8.35
C GLU A 561 -32.29 4.59 7.14
N VAL A 562 -33.56 4.20 7.18
CA VAL A 562 -34.53 4.51 6.12
C VAL A 562 -34.72 6.04 6.01
N GLY A 563 -34.75 6.73 7.15
CA GLY A 563 -34.86 8.18 7.27
C GLY A 563 -33.65 8.89 6.68
N VAL A 564 -32.43 8.41 6.93
CA VAL A 564 -31.21 8.97 6.31
C VAL A 564 -31.17 8.72 4.80
N ASP A 565 -31.58 7.53 4.34
CA ASP A 565 -31.67 7.22 2.91
C ASP A 565 -32.74 8.10 2.22
N ILE A 566 -33.88 8.37 2.88
CA ILE A 566 -34.94 9.29 2.42
C ILE A 566 -34.46 10.74 2.43
N PHE A 567 -33.85 11.20 3.52
CA PHE A 567 -33.33 12.56 3.67
C PHE A 567 -32.29 12.89 2.59
N LYS A 568 -31.32 11.98 2.37
CA LYS A 568 -30.34 12.10 1.27
C LYS A 568 -31.01 12.14 -0.11
N SER A 569 -32.23 11.63 -0.25
CA SER A 569 -32.98 11.64 -1.50
C SER A 569 -33.84 12.89 -1.72
N LEU A 570 -34.02 13.75 -0.72
CA LEU A 570 -34.80 14.99 -0.83
C LEU A 570 -34.08 16.07 -1.64
N ARG A 571 -32.80 16.33 -1.35
CA ARG A 571 -31.99 17.34 -2.08
C ARG A 571 -31.97 17.11 -3.59
N PRO A 572 -31.76 15.89 -4.10
CA PRO A 572 -31.84 15.61 -5.54
C PRO A 572 -33.21 15.81 -6.16
N LEU A 573 -34.28 15.41 -5.46
CA LEU A 573 -35.65 15.64 -5.93
C LEU A 573 -35.97 17.13 -6.04
N LEU A 574 -35.47 17.93 -5.10
CA LEU A 574 -35.56 19.39 -5.14
C LEU A 574 -34.78 19.98 -6.32
N LEU A 575 -33.58 19.47 -6.61
CA LEU A 575 -32.76 19.90 -7.75
C LEU A 575 -33.36 19.51 -9.11
N CYS A 576 -34.16 18.44 -9.17
CA CYS A 576 -34.94 18.08 -10.36
C CYS A 576 -36.15 18.99 -10.61
N LEU A 577 -36.58 19.78 -9.62
CA LEU A 577 -37.72 20.69 -9.73
C LEU A 577 -37.31 22.11 -10.18
N THR A 578 -36.00 22.45 -10.17
CA THR A 578 -35.50 23.74 -10.67
C THR A 578 -35.14 23.66 -12.16
N PRO A 579 -35.89 24.36 -13.05
CA PRO A 579 -35.74 24.25 -14.50
C PRO A 579 -34.42 24.82 -15.06
N THR A 580 -33.70 25.63 -14.27
CA THR A 580 -32.41 26.25 -14.63
C THR A 580 -31.18 25.45 -14.22
N SER A 581 -31.34 24.33 -13.49
CA SER A 581 -30.18 23.58 -13.01
C SER A 581 -29.58 22.70 -14.11
N ASN A 582 -28.25 22.70 -14.24
CA ASN A 582 -27.47 21.83 -15.14
C ASN A 582 -27.68 20.32 -14.90
N TYR A 583 -28.58 19.93 -13.98
CA TYR A 583 -28.83 18.57 -13.51
C TYR A 583 -30.00 17.86 -14.20
N ASN A 584 -30.22 18.13 -15.50
CA ASN A 584 -31.21 17.39 -16.29
C ASN A 584 -30.82 15.91 -16.41
N ILE A 585 -31.71 14.99 -16.02
CA ILE A 585 -31.55 13.53 -16.17
C ILE A 585 -31.13 13.15 -17.61
N HIS A 586 -31.59 13.91 -18.60
CA HIS A 586 -31.19 13.78 -19.99
C HIS A 586 -29.68 13.96 -20.21
N ARG A 587 -29.07 15.01 -19.65
CA ARG A 587 -27.62 15.25 -19.73
C ARG A 587 -26.83 14.14 -19.03
N PHE A 588 -27.31 13.63 -17.89
CA PHE A 588 -26.68 12.49 -17.21
C PHE A 588 -26.74 11.21 -18.04
N ARG A 589 -27.82 10.99 -18.78
CA ARG A 589 -27.95 9.84 -19.67
C ARG A 589 -26.95 9.92 -20.83
N ILE A 590 -26.78 11.12 -21.41
CA ILE A 590 -25.76 11.38 -22.44
C ILE A 590 -24.36 11.14 -21.86
N ARG A 591 -24.04 11.76 -20.72
CA ARG A 591 -22.73 11.62 -20.08
C ARG A 591 -22.41 10.19 -19.69
N ARG A 592 -23.40 9.42 -19.22
CA ARG A 592 -23.24 7.98 -18.94
C ARG A 592 -22.96 7.18 -20.21
N ALA A 593 -23.63 7.49 -21.33
CA ALA A 593 -23.41 6.81 -22.59
C ALA A 593 -21.99 7.08 -23.13
N GLU A 594 -21.56 8.35 -23.07
CA GLU A 594 -20.21 8.77 -23.42
C GLU A 594 -19.14 8.07 -22.57
N LEU A 595 -19.29 8.07 -21.24
CA LEU A 595 -18.36 7.39 -20.34
C LEU A 595 -18.37 5.87 -20.52
N SER A 596 -19.53 5.27 -20.80
CA SER A 596 -19.63 3.82 -21.10
C SER A 596 -18.87 3.47 -22.38
N ALA A 597 -18.95 4.31 -23.41
CA ALA A 597 -18.16 4.16 -24.63
C ALA A 597 -16.65 4.30 -24.36
N GLN A 598 -16.22 5.36 -23.65
CA GLN A 598 -14.80 5.59 -23.32
C GLN A 598 -14.22 4.46 -22.46
N VAL A 599 -14.94 3.98 -21.43
CA VAL A 599 -14.51 2.83 -20.62
C VAL A 599 -14.36 1.58 -21.50
N THR A 600 -15.30 1.36 -22.43
CA THR A 600 -15.27 0.18 -23.31
C THR A 600 -14.11 0.24 -24.30
N ASP A 601 -13.83 1.42 -24.86
CA ASP A 601 -12.73 1.66 -25.78
C ASP A 601 -11.36 1.45 -25.11
N VAL A 602 -11.15 2.04 -23.92
CA VAL A 602 -9.91 1.85 -23.15
C VAL A 602 -9.70 0.39 -22.75
N ILE A 603 -10.76 -0.33 -22.37
CA ILE A 603 -10.65 -1.75 -22.03
C ILE A 603 -10.36 -2.59 -23.27
N ASN A 604 -10.94 -2.27 -24.43
CA ASN A 604 -10.72 -3.01 -25.67
C ASN A 604 -9.34 -2.74 -26.29
N THR A 605 -8.77 -1.56 -26.06
CA THR A 605 -7.43 -1.20 -26.55
C THR A 605 -6.32 -1.77 -25.68
N LEU A 606 -6.44 -1.65 -24.34
CA LEU A 606 -5.40 -2.09 -23.39
C LEU A 606 -5.58 -3.54 -22.90
N GLY A 607 -6.79 -4.09 -23.00
CA GLY A 607 -7.10 -5.45 -22.55
C GLY A 607 -6.31 -6.56 -23.25
N PRO A 608 -6.19 -6.54 -24.60
CA PRO A 608 -5.43 -7.54 -25.35
C PRO A 608 -3.93 -7.58 -25.03
N GLU A 609 -3.32 -6.46 -24.63
CA GLU A 609 -1.89 -6.41 -24.26
C GLU A 609 -1.58 -7.14 -22.93
N MET A 610 -2.58 -7.33 -22.08
CA MET A 610 -2.40 -7.85 -20.72
C MET A 610 -2.91 -9.27 -20.55
N PHE A 611 -3.89 -9.69 -21.34
CA PHE A 611 -4.55 -10.98 -21.20
C PHE A 611 -4.72 -11.66 -22.55
N ASP A 612 -4.01 -12.78 -22.76
CA ASP A 612 -4.10 -13.58 -23.99
C ASP A 612 -5.51 -14.18 -24.21
N ASP A 613 -6.29 -14.32 -23.14
CA ASP A 613 -7.67 -14.82 -23.16
C ASP A 613 -8.72 -13.70 -23.36
N PHE A 614 -8.31 -12.45 -23.59
CA PHE A 614 -9.20 -11.28 -23.61
C PHE A 614 -10.36 -11.42 -24.59
N GLU A 615 -10.09 -11.87 -25.83
CA GLU A 615 -11.14 -12.02 -26.86
C GLU A 615 -12.17 -13.12 -26.49
N LYS A 616 -11.78 -14.12 -25.68
CA LYS A 616 -12.71 -15.11 -25.12
C LYS A 616 -13.48 -14.56 -23.92
N ALA A 617 -12.87 -13.71 -23.10
CA ALA A 617 -13.52 -13.14 -21.91
C ALA A 617 -14.33 -11.86 -22.17
N ARG A 618 -14.37 -11.39 -23.42
CA ARG A 618 -14.95 -10.11 -23.85
C ARG A 618 -16.47 -10.06 -23.64
N LEU A 619 -16.94 -9.02 -22.93
CA LEU A 619 -18.37 -8.84 -22.64
C LEU A 619 -19.11 -7.95 -23.66
N VAL A 620 -18.40 -7.02 -24.30
CA VAL A 620 -18.94 -6.09 -25.31
C VAL A 620 -18.17 -6.24 -26.62
N PRO A 621 -18.82 -6.65 -27.73
CA PRO A 621 -18.16 -6.85 -29.02
C PRO A 621 -17.68 -5.53 -29.64
N ASP A 622 -16.66 -5.61 -30.49
CA ASP A 622 -16.12 -4.44 -31.21
C ASP A 622 -17.11 -3.98 -32.29
N LEU A 623 -17.54 -2.74 -32.23
CA LEU A 623 -18.44 -2.19 -33.26
C LEU A 623 -17.69 -1.93 -34.58
N TYR A 624 -16.38 -1.67 -34.52
CA TYR A 624 -15.58 -1.35 -35.71
C TYR A 624 -15.13 -2.57 -36.53
N LYS A 625 -15.08 -3.78 -35.93
CA LYS A 625 -14.77 -5.02 -36.66
C LYS A 625 -15.97 -5.62 -37.40
N VAL A 626 -17.20 -5.24 -37.06
CA VAL A 626 -18.41 -5.79 -37.70
C VAL A 626 -18.63 -5.18 -39.09
N GLU A 627 -18.13 -3.98 -39.37
CA GLU A 627 -18.29 -3.32 -40.67
C GLU A 627 -17.12 -3.57 -41.65
N GLY A 628 -15.95 -4.01 -41.18
CA GLY A 628 -14.76 -4.25 -42.01
C GLY A 628 -14.50 -5.70 -42.43
N GLY A 629 -15.41 -6.63 -42.12
CA GLY A 629 -15.18 -8.07 -42.20
C GLY A 629 -15.99 -8.81 -43.27
N ALA A 630 -16.23 -8.20 -44.44
CA ALA A 630 -16.71 -8.93 -45.61
C ALA A 630 -15.51 -9.41 -46.46
N ALA A 631 -14.74 -10.38 -45.94
CA ALA A 631 -13.76 -11.10 -46.74
C ALA A 631 -13.68 -12.58 -46.30
N THR A 632 -14.18 -13.44 -47.21
CA THR A 632 -13.81 -14.84 -47.41
C THR A 632 -13.97 -15.82 -46.24
N SER A 633 -15.18 -16.33 -46.06
CA SER A 633 -15.38 -17.70 -45.55
C SER A 633 -15.13 -18.72 -46.68
N PRO A 634 -14.47 -19.87 -46.42
CA PRO A 634 -14.26 -20.88 -47.43
C PRO A 634 -15.57 -21.61 -47.71
N LYS A 635 -15.82 -21.82 -49.01
CA LYS A 635 -16.98 -22.47 -49.60
C LYS A 635 -17.29 -23.82 -48.93
N SER A 636 -18.48 -23.96 -48.35
CA SER A 636 -19.16 -25.26 -48.30
C SER A 636 -20.24 -25.27 -49.39
N HIS A 637 -20.09 -26.18 -50.35
CA HIS A 637 -21.00 -26.43 -51.46
C HIS A 637 -22.48 -26.48 -51.03
N ARG A 638 -23.34 -25.74 -51.72
CA ARG A 638 -24.70 -26.19 -52.03
C ARG A 638 -25.15 -25.63 -53.38
N ARG A 639 -25.78 -26.52 -54.14
CA ARG A 639 -26.09 -26.45 -55.57
C ARG A 639 -27.28 -25.52 -55.85
N ARG A 640 -27.11 -24.75 -56.94
CA ARG A 640 -27.97 -24.51 -58.12
C ARG A 640 -29.50 -24.46 -58.03
N ASP A 641 -30.00 -23.54 -58.88
CA ASP A 641 -31.32 -23.38 -59.53
C ASP A 641 -32.36 -22.56 -58.72
N SER A 642 -33.15 -21.65 -59.27
CA SER A 642 -33.27 -20.93 -60.57
C SER A 642 -34.35 -19.84 -60.38
N ASP A 643 -34.49 -18.93 -61.37
CA ASP A 643 -35.64 -18.04 -61.69
C ASP A 643 -35.66 -16.64 -61.05
N GLN A 644 -35.23 -15.60 -61.77
CA GLN A 644 -35.89 -14.83 -62.85
C GLN A 644 -36.79 -13.66 -62.38
N SER A 645 -36.26 -12.45 -62.62
CA SER A 645 -36.93 -11.27 -63.25
C SER A 645 -38.05 -10.55 -62.47
N SER A 646 -38.28 -9.22 -62.53
CA SER A 646 -37.81 -8.12 -63.39
C SER A 646 -38.27 -6.76 -62.78
N THR A 647 -37.57 -5.68 -63.17
CA THR A 647 -38.05 -4.30 -63.47
C THR A 647 -38.72 -3.42 -62.41
N GLY A 648 -38.20 -2.19 -62.25
CA GLY A 648 -38.95 -1.02 -61.80
C GLY A 648 -38.08 0.09 -61.19
N LEU A 649 -37.92 1.20 -61.93
CA LEU A 649 -37.15 2.41 -61.60
C LEU A 649 -37.90 3.36 -60.63
N GLU A 650 -37.09 4.21 -59.97
CA GLU A 650 -37.37 5.58 -59.49
C GLU A 650 -37.98 5.80 -58.07
N PRO A 651 -37.70 6.96 -57.43
CA PRO A 651 -37.16 7.04 -56.07
C PRO A 651 -38.03 7.84 -55.10
N GLU A 652 -38.20 7.41 -53.84
CA GLU A 652 -38.76 8.29 -52.80
C GLU A 652 -38.22 7.97 -51.40
N THR A 653 -37.79 9.04 -50.73
CA THR A 653 -37.79 9.38 -49.29
C THR A 653 -37.93 8.27 -48.21
N PRO A 654 -37.17 8.35 -47.09
CA PRO A 654 -37.19 7.33 -46.05
C PRO A 654 -38.50 7.36 -45.22
N PRO A 655 -39.22 6.24 -45.05
CA PRO A 655 -40.43 6.21 -44.24
C PRO A 655 -40.16 5.92 -42.77
N ALA A 656 -41.10 6.38 -41.96
CA ALA A 656 -41.14 6.32 -40.50
C ALA A 656 -41.27 4.89 -39.93
N LEU A 657 -40.67 4.71 -38.74
CA LEU A 657 -40.72 3.48 -37.94
C LEU A 657 -42.15 3.13 -37.49
N SER A 658 -42.72 2.08 -38.07
CA SER A 658 -43.96 1.45 -37.66
C SER A 658 -43.75 0.52 -36.44
N ARG A 659 -44.62 0.67 -35.43
CA ARG A 659 -44.78 -0.24 -34.30
C ARG A 659 -45.31 -1.59 -34.78
N ARG A 660 -44.63 -2.69 -34.45
CA ARG A 660 -45.23 -4.03 -34.49
C ARG A 660 -45.37 -4.64 -33.09
N SER A 661 -46.61 -5.00 -32.82
CA SER A 661 -47.18 -5.68 -31.65
C SER A 661 -46.54 -7.06 -31.41
N THR A 662 -46.19 -7.37 -30.15
CA THR A 662 -45.92 -8.73 -29.68
C THR A 662 -47.16 -9.28 -28.97
N THR A 663 -47.69 -10.38 -29.50
CA THR A 663 -48.84 -11.11 -29.00
C THR A 663 -48.47 -12.05 -27.84
N GLN A 664 -49.36 -12.05 -26.85
CA GLN A 664 -49.77 -13.16 -25.97
C GLN A 664 -48.83 -14.36 -25.77
N SER A 665 -48.10 -14.36 -24.66
CA SER A 665 -47.72 -15.59 -23.94
C SER A 665 -47.46 -15.35 -22.43
N SER A 666 -48.20 -14.43 -21.80
CA SER A 666 -48.06 -14.09 -20.38
C SER A 666 -49.34 -14.33 -19.58
N ARG A 667 -49.81 -15.58 -19.55
CA ARG A 667 -50.75 -16.07 -18.52
C ARG A 667 -50.36 -17.48 -18.07
N ALA A 668 -49.40 -17.57 -17.17
CA ALA A 668 -49.23 -18.70 -16.25
C ALA A 668 -48.51 -18.19 -14.99
N LEU A 669 -49.29 -17.81 -13.98
CA LEU A 669 -48.81 -17.66 -12.61
C LEU A 669 -48.75 -19.05 -11.97
N PRO A 670 -47.65 -19.47 -11.34
CA PRO A 670 -47.72 -20.45 -10.27
C PRO A 670 -47.92 -19.71 -8.95
N ARG A 671 -49.03 -20.05 -8.28
CA ARG A 671 -49.32 -19.76 -6.88
C ARG A 671 -48.58 -20.76 -5.99
N ASN A 672 -48.09 -20.23 -4.86
CA ASN A 672 -47.80 -20.88 -3.59
C ASN A 672 -46.43 -21.54 -3.34
N ASP A 673 -46.14 -21.59 -2.03
CA ASP A 673 -45.08 -22.26 -1.26
C ASP A 673 -43.85 -21.42 -0.89
N SER A 674 -43.41 -21.35 0.37
CA SER A 674 -44.00 -21.68 1.66
C SER A 674 -43.12 -20.96 2.72
N PHE A 675 -43.74 -20.43 3.78
CA PHE A 675 -43.09 -19.70 4.89
C PHE A 675 -42.34 -20.64 5.86
N SER A 676 -41.65 -21.68 5.37
CA SER A 676 -41.10 -22.75 6.22
C SER A 676 -39.61 -22.62 6.59
N ASN A 677 -38.97 -21.46 6.37
CA ASN A 677 -37.57 -21.25 6.79
C ASN A 677 -37.32 -19.85 7.36
N ILE A 678 -38.05 -19.50 8.42
CA ILE A 678 -37.86 -18.26 9.19
C ILE A 678 -36.46 -18.20 9.85
N GLY A 679 -35.81 -19.34 10.10
CA GLY A 679 -34.48 -19.40 10.72
C GLY A 679 -33.31 -18.98 9.83
N HIS A 680 -33.50 -18.86 8.50
CA HIS A 680 -32.44 -18.47 7.55
C HIS A 680 -32.56 -17.01 7.09
N VAL A 681 -33.55 -16.27 7.61
CA VAL A 681 -33.73 -14.85 7.35
C VAL A 681 -32.86 -14.10 8.34
N GLY A 682 -31.88 -13.34 7.86
CA GLY A 682 -31.22 -12.35 8.68
C GLY A 682 -32.29 -11.38 9.17
N ILE A 683 -32.67 -11.49 10.45
CA ILE A 683 -33.68 -10.65 11.13
C ILE A 683 -33.41 -9.15 10.89
N PHE A 684 -32.15 -8.84 10.57
CA PHE A 684 -31.61 -7.50 10.46
C PHE A 684 -31.08 -7.11 9.06
N SER A 685 -31.22 -7.94 8.02
CA SER A 685 -30.78 -7.57 6.67
C SER A 685 -31.85 -6.77 5.93
N THR A 686 -31.49 -5.63 5.32
CA THR A 686 -32.43 -4.77 4.56
C THR A 686 -32.89 -5.34 3.21
N ARG A 687 -32.61 -6.62 2.91
CA ARG A 687 -32.99 -7.33 1.68
C ARG A 687 -33.49 -8.73 2.02
N PRO A 688 -34.53 -9.25 1.34
CA PRO A 688 -34.86 -10.67 1.41
C PRO A 688 -33.70 -11.49 0.82
N PRO A 689 -33.44 -12.71 1.33
CA PRO A 689 -32.34 -13.55 0.84
C PRO A 689 -32.51 -13.79 -0.66
N SER A 690 -31.49 -13.42 -1.43
CA SER A 690 -31.41 -13.76 -2.85
C SER A 690 -31.47 -15.27 -3.01
N ARG A 691 -32.42 -15.77 -3.81
CA ARG A 691 -32.61 -17.17 -4.22
C ARG A 691 -31.30 -17.99 -4.21
N ALA A 692 -31.06 -18.70 -3.11
CA ALA A 692 -30.09 -19.79 -3.03
C ALA A 692 -30.86 -21.12 -3.13
N ARG A 693 -31.29 -21.47 -4.36
CA ARG A 693 -31.68 -22.83 -4.79
C ARG A 693 -32.02 -22.77 -6.29
N SER A 694 -31.01 -23.01 -7.12
CA SER A 694 -31.25 -23.70 -8.38
C SER A 694 -30.53 -25.04 -8.25
N ARG A 695 -31.26 -26.05 -7.75
CA ARG A 695 -30.85 -27.44 -7.91
C ARG A 695 -31.28 -27.83 -9.31
N SER A 696 -30.32 -27.92 -10.22
CA SER A 696 -30.49 -28.57 -11.51
C SER A 696 -30.75 -30.06 -11.25
N ARG A 697 -32.00 -30.47 -11.42
CA ARG A 697 -32.37 -31.86 -11.69
C ARG A 697 -33.28 -31.84 -12.90
N SER A 698 -32.67 -32.00 -14.06
CA SER A 698 -33.35 -32.44 -15.27
C SER A 698 -32.53 -33.58 -15.85
N SER A 699 -33.21 -34.71 -15.96
CA SER A 699 -32.78 -36.02 -16.39
C SER A 699 -32.31 -36.08 -17.84
N SER A 700 -31.50 -37.10 -18.10
CA SER A 700 -31.10 -37.66 -19.39
C SER A 700 -32.26 -37.84 -20.39
N SER A 701 -32.11 -37.31 -21.61
CA SER A 701 -32.40 -37.98 -22.91
C SER A 701 -32.44 -36.96 -24.07
N GLY A 702 -31.65 -37.22 -25.13
CA GLY A 702 -31.65 -36.54 -26.45
C GLY A 702 -31.06 -35.13 -26.45
N GLY A 703 -30.00 -34.76 -27.18
CA GLY A 703 -29.53 -35.24 -28.46
C GLY A 703 -29.43 -34.04 -29.41
N GLY A 704 -28.27 -33.36 -29.40
CA GLY A 704 -27.79 -32.53 -30.52
C GLY A 704 -28.24 -31.06 -30.61
N PHE A 705 -27.51 -30.15 -29.98
CA PHE A 705 -27.09 -28.89 -30.62
C PHE A 705 -25.74 -28.44 -30.04
N GLY A 706 -24.86 -27.98 -30.93
CA GLY A 706 -23.40 -27.99 -30.83
C GLY A 706 -22.75 -27.18 -29.70
N SER A 707 -21.56 -27.68 -29.35
CA SER A 707 -20.54 -27.15 -28.46
C SER A 707 -20.22 -25.66 -28.63
N GLY A 708 -20.23 -24.93 -27.52
CA GLY A 708 -19.72 -23.57 -27.41
C GLY A 708 -19.68 -23.09 -25.96
N GLY A 709 -19.33 -23.99 -25.03
CA GLY A 709 -19.00 -23.61 -23.66
C GLY A 709 -17.62 -22.96 -23.67
N PHE A 710 -17.50 -21.75 -23.12
CA PHE A 710 -16.21 -21.08 -22.93
C PHE A 710 -15.23 -22.05 -22.26
N PRO A 711 -14.12 -22.41 -22.93
CA PRO A 711 -13.05 -23.13 -22.26
C PRO A 711 -12.39 -22.12 -21.32
N LEU A 712 -12.49 -22.37 -20.01
CA LEU A 712 -11.47 -21.90 -19.08
C LEU A 712 -10.19 -22.60 -19.52
N SER A 713 -9.35 -21.91 -20.29
CA SER A 713 -7.99 -22.37 -20.53
C SER A 713 -7.33 -22.47 -19.18
N GLY A 714 -6.96 -23.70 -18.81
CA GLY A 714 -6.04 -23.94 -17.73
C GLY A 714 -4.80 -23.09 -17.88
N PHE A 715 -4.21 -22.74 -16.75
CA PHE A 715 -2.88 -22.18 -16.66
C PHE A 715 -1.95 -22.87 -17.66
N THR A 716 -1.14 -22.03 -18.32
CA THR A 716 -0.09 -22.42 -19.26
C THR A 716 0.66 -23.67 -18.81
N THR A 717 0.85 -24.59 -19.76
CA THR A 717 1.65 -25.80 -19.66
C THR A 717 3.06 -25.49 -19.15
N LEU A 718 3.32 -25.78 -17.88
CA LEU A 718 4.65 -25.93 -17.30
C LEU A 718 4.89 -27.43 -17.08
N ASP A 719 5.08 -28.17 -18.18
CA ASP A 719 5.36 -29.62 -18.15
C ASP A 719 6.87 -29.92 -18.19
N SER A 720 7.70 -29.10 -17.55
CA SER A 720 9.10 -29.45 -17.29
C SER A 720 9.50 -29.05 -15.88
N SER A 721 10.08 -29.99 -15.14
CA SER A 721 10.58 -29.79 -13.76
C SER A 721 11.51 -28.57 -13.65
N GLY A 722 12.28 -28.27 -14.71
CA GLY A 722 13.15 -27.09 -14.77
C GLY A 722 12.42 -25.75 -14.84
N GLY A 723 11.24 -25.67 -15.47
CA GLY A 723 10.46 -24.43 -15.55
C GLY A 723 9.80 -24.04 -14.23
N PHE A 724 9.45 -25.04 -13.40
CA PHE A 724 8.90 -24.81 -12.06
C PHE A 724 9.99 -24.31 -11.10
N ASP A 725 11.20 -24.85 -11.19
CA ASP A 725 12.34 -24.41 -10.37
C ASP A 725 12.81 -23.00 -10.76
N GLU A 726 12.80 -22.66 -12.05
CA GLU A 726 13.18 -21.32 -12.51
C GLU A 726 12.14 -20.25 -12.14
N ALA A 727 10.85 -20.56 -12.28
CA ALA A 727 9.77 -19.67 -11.84
C ALA A 727 9.81 -19.50 -10.31
N THR A 728 10.02 -20.59 -9.57
CA THR A 728 10.15 -20.56 -8.10
C THR A 728 11.39 -19.79 -7.67
N ARG A 729 12.51 -19.88 -8.39
CA ARG A 729 13.73 -19.09 -8.15
C ARG A 729 13.52 -17.60 -8.42
N LYS A 730 12.93 -17.22 -9.57
CA LYS A 730 12.62 -15.81 -9.89
C LYS A 730 11.60 -15.21 -8.93
N ILE A 731 10.60 -16.00 -8.51
CA ILE A 731 9.63 -15.59 -7.48
C ILE A 731 10.32 -15.46 -6.11
N ARG A 732 11.23 -16.37 -5.76
CA ARG A 732 12.01 -16.32 -4.52
C ARG A 732 12.97 -15.14 -4.49
N GLU A 733 13.57 -14.77 -5.62
CA GLU A 733 14.36 -13.53 -5.76
C GLU A 733 13.49 -12.29 -5.61
N ALA A 734 12.34 -12.23 -6.30
CA ALA A 734 11.40 -11.12 -6.19
C ALA A 734 10.81 -10.98 -4.76
N MET A 735 10.62 -12.10 -4.06
CA MET A 735 10.12 -12.13 -2.68
C MET A 735 11.21 -11.91 -1.64
N LYS A 736 12.45 -12.33 -1.91
CA LYS A 736 13.62 -11.93 -1.12
C LYS A 736 13.84 -10.43 -1.23
N HIS A 737 13.70 -9.85 -2.43
CA HIS A 737 13.71 -8.40 -2.65
C HIS A 737 12.58 -7.68 -1.92
N ARG A 738 11.35 -8.22 -1.93
CA ARG A 738 10.21 -7.64 -1.21
C ARG A 738 10.31 -7.79 0.31
N ARG A 739 10.84 -8.92 0.81
CA ARG A 739 11.09 -9.16 2.24
C ARG A 739 12.23 -8.29 2.75
N HIS A 740 13.28 -8.09 1.94
CA HIS A 740 14.32 -7.11 2.23
C HIS A 740 13.74 -5.71 2.28
N LYS A 741 12.85 -5.36 1.34
CA LYS A 741 12.11 -4.09 1.35
C LYS A 741 11.18 -3.95 2.57
N THR A 742 10.55 -5.01 3.06
CA THR A 742 9.71 -4.96 4.29
C THR A 742 10.51 -4.94 5.58
N ASP A 743 11.70 -5.54 5.60
CA ASP A 743 12.64 -5.42 6.72
C ASP A 743 13.39 -4.07 6.66
N GLN A 744 13.60 -3.46 5.49
CA GLN A 744 14.06 -2.07 5.31
C GLN A 744 12.99 -1.05 5.73
N GLU A 745 11.72 -1.25 5.35
CA GLU A 745 10.57 -0.45 5.79
C GLU A 745 10.24 -0.64 7.29
N ARG A 746 10.80 -1.68 7.94
CA ARG A 746 10.80 -1.81 9.42
C ARG A 746 11.89 -0.98 10.09
N THR A 747 12.93 -0.58 9.37
CA THR A 747 14.01 0.30 9.82
C THR A 747 13.87 1.75 9.33
N ASP A 748 13.11 1.99 8.24
CA ASP A 748 12.83 3.32 7.67
C ASP A 748 11.34 3.73 7.89
N GLY A 749 10.65 3.08 8.83
CA GLY A 749 9.26 3.36 9.20
C GLY A 749 9.08 4.33 10.36
N ASP A 750 10.17 4.90 10.87
CA ASP A 750 10.16 5.97 11.86
C ASP A 750 10.45 7.31 11.16
N GLU A 751 9.63 8.33 11.48
CA GLU A 751 9.52 9.69 10.91
C GLU A 751 8.60 9.82 9.66
N GLU A 752 7.43 10.45 9.67
CA GLU A 752 6.50 10.99 10.68
C GLU A 752 5.21 11.38 9.92
N ASP A 753 4.05 11.33 10.57
CA ASP A 753 2.83 12.04 10.16
C ASP A 753 1.88 12.09 11.38
N ASP A 754 2.15 13.01 12.32
CA ASP A 754 1.09 13.64 13.11
C ASP A 754 1.57 14.99 13.64
N ASP A 755 0.78 16.03 13.37
CA ASP A 755 0.93 17.39 13.87
C ASP A 755 0.82 17.43 15.40
N SER A 756 1.90 17.82 16.07
CA SER A 756 1.87 18.66 17.27
C SER A 756 3.23 19.30 17.50
N GLU A 757 3.27 20.61 17.24
CA GLU A 757 4.39 21.54 17.34
C GLU A 757 4.89 21.79 18.78
N GLU A 758 6.11 22.32 18.85
CA GLU A 758 6.83 22.96 19.96
C GLU A 758 7.45 22.08 21.07
N GLU A 759 8.67 22.45 21.47
CA GLU A 759 9.51 21.91 22.57
C GLU A 759 10.58 20.83 22.27
N GLY A 760 11.21 20.85 21.09
CA GLY A 760 12.40 20.00 20.80
C GLY A 760 13.61 20.70 20.15
N TYR A 761 13.49 21.98 19.78
CA TYR A 761 14.40 22.61 18.82
C TYR A 761 15.64 23.30 19.43
N ASP A 762 15.83 23.31 20.76
CA ASP A 762 16.90 24.11 21.39
C ASP A 762 18.22 23.37 21.71
N GLU A 763 18.31 22.04 21.63
CA GLU A 763 19.57 21.34 21.95
C GLU A 763 20.55 21.18 20.77
N ALA A 764 20.07 21.18 19.52
CA ALA A 764 20.94 21.10 18.33
C ALA A 764 21.72 22.40 18.06
N ARG A 765 21.26 23.53 18.63
CA ARG A 765 21.91 24.84 18.46
C ARG A 765 23.19 25.01 19.28
N LYS A 766 23.40 24.20 20.34
CA LYS A 766 24.58 24.32 21.22
C LYS A 766 25.79 23.49 20.81
N LYS A 767 25.64 22.41 20.03
CA LYS A 767 26.78 21.55 19.63
C LYS A 767 27.57 22.07 18.42
N ASN A 768 26.95 22.85 17.54
CA ASN A 768 27.65 23.45 16.39
C ASN A 768 28.44 24.72 16.73
N ALA A 769 28.29 25.25 17.96
CA ALA A 769 29.03 26.44 18.42
C ALA A 769 30.37 26.13 19.09
N SER A 770 30.67 24.86 19.42
CA SER A 770 31.84 24.50 20.24
C SER A 770 32.95 23.74 19.50
N ALA A 771 32.92 23.69 18.16
CA ALA A 771 33.88 22.93 17.35
C ALA A 771 34.71 23.79 16.37
N LEU A 772 34.87 25.09 16.63
CA LEU A 772 35.90 25.91 15.97
C LEU A 772 37.02 26.25 16.96
N GLY A 773 38.08 25.44 16.91
CA GLY A 773 39.36 25.71 17.53
C GLY A 773 40.45 25.89 16.46
N SER A 774 41.01 27.10 16.43
CA SER A 774 42.29 27.54 15.86
C SER A 774 42.55 27.39 14.35
N GLY A 775 42.38 28.51 13.63
CA GLY A 775 42.94 28.77 12.30
C GLY A 775 42.29 30.00 11.68
N ALA A 776 42.97 31.15 11.72
CA ALA A 776 42.41 32.49 11.46
C ALA A 776 41.96 32.75 10.02
N VAL A 777 40.68 33.07 9.78
CA VAL A 777 40.16 34.00 8.73
C VAL A 777 38.79 34.57 9.18
N LYS A 778 38.59 35.87 8.89
CA LYS A 778 37.49 36.85 9.14
C LYS A 778 36.05 36.37 9.45
N ASP A 779 35.38 37.17 10.27
CA ASP A 779 33.92 37.22 10.52
C ASP A 779 33.12 37.38 9.20
N ASP A 780 32.80 36.28 8.51
CA ASP A 780 31.92 36.31 7.34
C ASP A 780 30.60 35.58 7.66
N LYS A 781 29.52 36.37 7.83
CA LYS A 781 28.17 35.83 7.60
C LYS A 781 28.10 35.40 6.12
N PRO A 782 27.46 34.26 5.79
CA PRO A 782 27.29 33.88 4.40
C PRO A 782 26.58 35.01 3.63
N PRO A 783 27.02 35.34 2.40
CA PRO A 783 26.43 36.41 1.61
C PRO A 783 24.94 36.20 1.46
N SER A 784 24.14 37.26 1.32
CA SER A 784 22.69 37.11 1.13
C SER A 784 22.39 36.35 -0.17
N ALA A 785 21.25 35.66 -0.27
CA ALA A 785 20.89 34.88 -1.45
C ALA A 785 20.94 35.71 -2.76
N SER A 786 20.62 37.00 -2.68
CA SER A 786 20.70 37.98 -3.76
C SER A 786 22.12 38.50 -4.07
N GLU A 787 23.04 38.44 -3.10
CA GLU A 787 24.46 38.73 -3.32
C GLU A 787 25.17 37.57 -4.02
N LEU A 788 24.80 36.33 -3.66
CA LEU A 788 25.38 35.12 -4.24
C LEU A 788 25.03 34.97 -5.73
N PHE A 789 23.75 35.06 -6.09
CA PHE A 789 23.27 34.97 -7.46
C PHE A 789 22.31 36.11 -7.80
N VAL A 790 22.35 36.58 -9.05
CA VAL A 790 21.39 37.59 -9.53
C VAL A 790 20.00 36.99 -9.56
N LYS A 791 19.04 37.64 -8.89
CA LYS A 791 17.62 37.31 -8.96
C LYS A 791 17.01 37.85 -10.26
N THR A 792 16.06 37.15 -10.84
CA THR A 792 15.25 37.65 -11.97
C THR A 792 14.44 38.89 -11.57
N ASP A 793 14.44 39.92 -12.41
CA ASP A 793 13.66 41.16 -12.20
C ASP A 793 12.59 41.31 -13.28
N PRO A 794 11.29 41.34 -12.95
CA PRO A 794 10.21 41.50 -13.93
C PRO A 794 10.36 42.73 -14.84
N LYS A 795 11.00 43.80 -14.37
CA LYS A 795 11.22 45.02 -15.17
C LYS A 795 12.26 44.82 -16.28
N VAL A 796 13.20 43.89 -16.08
CA VAL A 796 14.35 43.67 -16.97
C VAL A 796 14.17 42.37 -17.77
N ASP A 797 13.67 41.32 -17.12
CA ASP A 797 13.55 39.96 -17.64
C ASP A 797 12.16 39.63 -18.21
N GLY A 798 11.20 40.58 -18.11
CA GLY A 798 9.81 40.46 -18.55
C GLY A 798 8.88 39.86 -17.48
N GLU A 799 7.56 40.04 -17.64
CA GLU A 799 6.57 39.49 -16.70
C GLU A 799 6.56 37.94 -16.67
N GLU A 800 7.09 37.29 -17.72
CA GLU A 800 7.21 35.84 -17.81
C GLU A 800 7.98 35.21 -16.65
N CYS A 801 8.94 35.93 -16.03
CA CYS A 801 9.67 35.39 -14.88
C CYS A 801 8.82 35.24 -13.60
N LEU A 802 7.62 35.81 -13.57
CA LEU A 802 6.64 35.65 -12.48
C LEU A 802 5.66 34.51 -12.72
N HIS A 803 5.54 34.05 -13.96
CA HIS A 803 4.57 33.03 -14.36
C HIS A 803 5.25 31.67 -14.47
N ASP A 804 4.76 30.72 -13.68
CA ASP A 804 5.15 29.32 -13.83
C ASP A 804 4.47 28.72 -15.05
N CYS A 805 5.05 27.65 -15.59
CA CYS A 805 4.63 27.01 -16.84
C CYS A 805 3.12 26.70 -16.92
N ASP A 806 2.38 27.48 -17.74
CA ASP A 806 0.92 27.36 -17.89
C ASP A 806 0.47 26.05 -18.56
N ASN A 807 1.37 25.37 -19.29
CA ASN A 807 1.08 24.15 -20.06
C ASN A 807 1.88 22.93 -19.56
N CYS A 808 2.29 22.93 -18.29
CA CYS A 808 3.01 21.82 -17.69
C CYS A 808 2.07 20.65 -17.36
N SER A 809 2.23 19.56 -18.12
CA SER A 809 1.43 18.33 -17.96
C SER A 809 1.95 17.42 -16.85
N ALA A 810 3.23 17.53 -16.49
CA ALA A 810 3.83 16.70 -15.45
C ALA A 810 3.55 17.25 -14.05
N ARG A 811 3.16 16.37 -13.13
CA ARG A 811 2.95 16.69 -11.71
C ARG A 811 3.51 15.58 -10.85
N TYR A 812 3.95 15.91 -9.65
CA TYR A 812 4.36 14.90 -8.69
C TYR A 812 3.19 14.00 -8.25
N PRO A 813 3.46 12.74 -7.84
CA PRO A 813 2.44 11.82 -7.36
C PRO A 813 1.62 12.38 -6.19
N ARG A 814 0.34 11.97 -6.06
CA ARG A 814 -0.50 12.38 -4.92
C ARG A 814 0.09 11.84 -3.62
N GLY A 815 0.36 12.73 -2.66
CA GLY A 815 1.03 12.41 -1.40
C GLY A 815 2.51 12.76 -1.36
N PHE A 816 3.06 13.33 -2.44
CA PHE A 816 4.40 13.91 -2.43
C PHE A 816 4.44 15.14 -1.52
N LYS A 817 4.94 14.97 -0.29
CA LYS A 817 5.10 16.06 0.68
C LYS A 817 6.51 16.63 0.58
N ILE A 818 6.58 17.94 0.37
CA ILE A 818 7.80 18.73 0.47
C ILE A 818 7.63 19.65 1.66
N GLU A 819 8.64 19.72 2.51
CA GLU A 819 8.66 20.70 3.58
C GLU A 819 8.86 22.10 3.00
N GLU A 820 7.93 23.02 3.22
CA GLU A 820 7.99 24.39 2.68
C GLU A 820 8.31 25.47 3.73
N GLU A 821 8.23 25.14 5.02
CA GLU A 821 8.25 26.12 6.11
C GLU A 821 9.67 26.53 6.55
N ASP A 822 10.62 25.61 6.52
CA ASP A 822 12.01 25.88 6.91
C ASP A 822 12.74 26.83 5.93
N VAL A 823 13.68 27.61 6.47
CA VAL A 823 14.63 28.41 5.68
C VAL A 823 15.66 27.49 5.01
N LEU A 824 15.73 27.49 3.68
CA LEU A 824 16.66 26.62 2.92
C LEU A 824 18.10 27.13 2.86
N TYR A 825 18.26 28.45 2.74
CA TYR A 825 19.52 29.07 2.35
C TYR A 825 20.57 28.99 3.47
N GLY A 826 21.79 28.56 3.13
CA GLY A 826 22.94 28.56 4.05
C GLY A 826 23.06 27.33 4.96
N LEU A 827 22.14 26.36 4.87
CA LEU A 827 22.16 25.11 5.67
C LEU A 827 22.71 23.93 4.86
N VAL A 828 23.91 24.10 4.30
CA VAL A 828 24.55 23.15 3.39
C VAL A 828 25.97 22.84 3.85
N ALA A 829 26.37 21.56 3.79
CA ALA A 829 27.75 21.18 4.06
C ALA A 829 28.65 21.65 2.90
N ALA A 830 29.71 22.39 3.23
CA ALA A 830 30.71 22.87 2.27
C ALA A 830 31.42 21.75 1.51
N TRP A 831 31.75 21.99 0.24
CA TRP A 831 32.72 21.19 -0.52
C TRP A 831 33.50 22.05 -1.52
N SER A 832 34.71 21.59 -1.85
CA SER A 832 35.67 22.24 -2.74
C SER A 832 35.64 21.62 -4.13
N THR A 833 35.55 20.29 -4.22
CA THR A 833 35.50 19.52 -5.47
C THR A 833 34.35 18.50 -5.43
N HIS A 834 33.76 18.18 -6.58
CA HIS A 834 32.66 17.23 -6.70
C HIS A 834 32.98 16.21 -7.80
N VAL A 835 33.11 14.94 -7.42
CA VAL A 835 33.37 13.82 -8.32
C VAL A 835 32.09 13.04 -8.53
N LEU A 836 31.70 12.90 -9.80
CA LEU A 836 30.61 12.02 -10.22
C LEU A 836 31.19 10.73 -10.78
N VAL A 837 30.84 9.60 -10.19
CA VAL A 837 31.26 8.26 -10.66
C VAL A 837 30.18 7.71 -11.58
N GLY A 838 30.53 7.40 -12.83
CA GLY A 838 29.64 6.71 -13.76
C GLY A 838 29.37 5.29 -13.26
N THR A 839 28.10 4.91 -13.23
CA THR A 839 27.71 3.57 -12.77
C THR A 839 26.66 2.91 -13.65
N GLY A 840 26.10 3.62 -14.64
CA GLY A 840 24.93 3.15 -15.42
C GLY A 840 23.61 3.09 -14.63
N LYS A 841 23.68 2.96 -13.31
CA LYS A 841 22.55 2.80 -12.39
C LYS A 841 21.84 4.11 -12.09
N THR A 842 20.55 4.00 -11.74
CA THR A 842 19.71 5.10 -11.25
C THR A 842 19.38 5.01 -9.76
N ASP A 843 19.92 4.00 -9.07
CA ASP A 843 19.74 3.75 -7.64
C ASP A 843 20.95 2.97 -7.11
N TRP A 844 21.30 3.16 -5.84
CA TRP A 844 22.51 2.61 -5.23
C TRP A 844 22.21 2.10 -3.81
N VAL A 845 23.16 1.40 -3.18
CA VAL A 845 23.08 1.14 -1.73
C VAL A 845 23.07 2.45 -0.94
N ARG A 846 22.54 2.39 0.29
CA ARG A 846 22.21 3.57 1.11
C ARG A 846 23.34 4.61 1.16
N ASP A 847 24.58 4.16 1.36
CA ASP A 847 25.78 4.99 1.32
C ASP A 847 26.69 4.45 0.20
N VAL A 848 26.91 5.25 -0.84
CA VAL A 848 27.59 4.81 -2.09
C VAL A 848 29.03 4.35 -1.89
N GLU A 849 29.64 4.72 -0.76
CA GLU A 849 30.97 4.31 -0.33
C GLU A 849 31.02 2.83 0.10
N GLU A 850 29.88 2.22 0.41
CA GLU A 850 29.76 0.82 0.83
C GLU A 850 29.62 -0.17 -0.35
N GLU A 851 29.56 0.32 -1.61
CA GLU A 851 29.52 -0.54 -2.80
C GLU A 851 30.85 -1.30 -2.97
N GLU A 852 30.88 -2.57 -2.58
CA GLU A 852 32.09 -3.40 -2.59
C GLU A 852 32.70 -3.52 -3.99
N GLY A 853 34.02 -3.34 -4.07
CA GLY A 853 34.77 -3.43 -5.33
C GLY A 853 34.62 -2.23 -6.25
N SER A 854 33.83 -1.22 -5.88
CA SER A 854 33.62 -0.03 -6.70
C SER A 854 34.71 1.04 -6.53
N VAL A 855 34.81 1.94 -7.52
CA VAL A 855 35.63 3.15 -7.43
C VAL A 855 35.19 4.05 -6.27
N MET A 856 33.90 4.05 -5.91
CA MET A 856 33.37 4.85 -4.81
C MET A 856 33.91 4.37 -3.45
N GLN A 857 33.98 3.05 -3.25
CA GLN A 857 34.61 2.46 -2.07
C GLN A 857 36.11 2.79 -1.99
N ALA A 858 36.79 2.80 -3.14
CA ALA A 858 38.20 3.18 -3.19
C ALA A 858 38.44 4.65 -2.82
N PHE A 859 37.55 5.57 -3.20
CA PHE A 859 37.61 6.97 -2.76
C PHE A 859 37.44 7.13 -1.25
N SER A 860 36.51 6.38 -0.64
CA SER A 860 36.29 6.41 0.82
C SER A 860 37.48 5.87 1.62
N LYS A 861 38.20 4.88 1.07
CA LYS A 861 39.40 4.30 1.69
C LYS A 861 40.69 5.08 1.43
N ALA A 862 40.69 5.99 0.46
CA ALA A 862 41.86 6.75 0.08
C ALA A 862 42.09 7.95 1.01
N VAL A 863 43.28 8.55 0.93
CA VAL A 863 43.62 9.77 1.68
C VAL A 863 42.78 10.93 1.18
N GLU A 864 42.23 11.74 2.09
CA GLU A 864 41.47 12.93 1.72
C GLU A 864 42.32 13.90 0.88
N PRO A 865 41.74 14.52 -0.16
CA PRO A 865 42.48 15.43 -1.03
C PRO A 865 42.92 16.70 -0.30
N SER A 866 44.12 17.19 -0.64
CA SER A 866 44.71 18.38 -0.03
C SER A 866 44.09 19.70 -0.49
N ASN A 867 43.32 19.68 -1.59
CA ASN A 867 42.64 20.87 -2.12
C ASN A 867 41.26 21.15 -1.52
N GLY A 868 40.95 20.52 -0.39
CA GLY A 868 39.73 20.74 0.39
C GLY A 868 38.74 19.58 0.29
N LYS A 869 37.54 19.80 0.82
CA LYS A 869 36.57 18.72 1.01
C LYS A 869 36.01 18.22 -0.33
N LEU A 870 36.16 16.92 -0.57
CA LEU A 870 35.61 16.24 -1.74
C LEU A 870 34.15 15.83 -1.49
N LYS A 871 33.29 16.14 -2.45
CA LYS A 871 31.94 15.58 -2.56
C LYS A 871 31.96 14.44 -3.56
N LEU A 872 31.59 13.24 -3.13
CA LEU A 872 31.49 12.06 -3.98
C LEU A 872 30.01 11.77 -4.25
N SER A 873 29.66 11.59 -5.53
CA SER A 873 28.33 11.12 -5.92
C SER A 873 28.41 10.02 -6.97
N ALA A 874 27.58 8.99 -6.83
CA ALA A 874 27.35 8.04 -7.90
C ALA A 874 26.41 8.65 -8.94
N SER A 875 26.55 8.28 -10.22
CA SER A 875 25.80 8.86 -11.33
C SER A 875 25.37 7.81 -12.34
N ASN A 876 24.24 8.05 -13.01
CA ASN A 876 23.77 7.22 -14.14
C ASN A 876 24.50 7.52 -15.46
N MET A 877 25.59 8.31 -15.41
CA MET A 877 26.49 8.53 -16.54
C MET A 877 26.98 7.16 -17.08
N PRO A 878 27.01 6.97 -18.40
CA PRO A 878 27.37 5.69 -19.01
C PRO A 878 28.80 5.28 -18.67
N THR A 879 28.99 3.99 -18.46
CA THR A 879 30.31 3.37 -18.30
C THR A 879 30.88 3.06 -19.69
N PRO A 880 32.21 2.94 -19.86
CA PRO A 880 32.82 2.64 -21.16
C PRO A 880 32.30 1.36 -21.85
N HIS A 881 31.78 0.42 -21.06
CA HIS A 881 31.27 -0.88 -21.52
C HIS A 881 29.74 -1.00 -21.43
N ASP A 882 29.03 0.04 -20.99
CA ASP A 882 27.59 0.03 -20.72
C ASP A 882 27.15 -1.14 -19.80
N THR A 883 28.05 -1.53 -18.89
CA THR A 883 27.80 -2.52 -17.83
C THR A 883 27.71 -1.83 -16.47
N ASP A 884 26.92 -2.45 -15.59
CA ASP A 884 26.74 -2.06 -14.19
C ASP A 884 27.73 -2.81 -13.25
N ASP A 885 28.68 -3.54 -13.83
CA ASP A 885 29.68 -4.37 -13.15
C ASP A 885 30.88 -3.52 -12.72
N TYR A 886 31.20 -3.55 -11.43
CA TYR A 886 32.30 -2.78 -10.86
C TYR A 886 33.69 -3.37 -11.11
N SER A 887 33.76 -4.60 -11.65
CA SER A 887 35.03 -5.19 -12.07
C SER A 887 35.61 -4.54 -13.33
N GLU A 888 34.78 -3.86 -14.12
CA GLU A 888 35.21 -3.13 -15.31
C GLU A 888 35.55 -1.66 -15.00
N PRO A 889 36.48 -1.04 -15.76
CA PRO A 889 36.81 0.38 -15.58
C PRO A 889 35.61 1.29 -15.86
N THR A 890 35.50 2.39 -15.11
CA THR A 890 34.41 3.37 -15.23
C THR A 890 34.88 4.76 -15.67
N THR A 891 33.94 5.69 -15.84
CA THR A 891 34.17 7.09 -16.17
C THR A 891 33.89 7.99 -14.96
N LEU A 892 34.73 8.99 -14.69
CA LEU A 892 34.49 10.03 -13.69
C LEU A 892 34.28 11.39 -14.34
N LEU A 893 33.36 12.20 -13.82
CA LEU A 893 33.26 13.63 -14.14
C LEU A 893 33.70 14.46 -12.92
N LEU A 894 34.76 15.24 -13.09
CA LEU A 894 35.32 16.13 -12.06
C LEU A 894 34.77 17.55 -12.22
N LEU A 895 34.11 18.06 -11.18
CA LEU A 895 33.55 19.40 -11.08
C LEU A 895 34.22 20.17 -9.92
N PRO A 896 34.47 21.48 -10.05
CA PRO A 896 34.12 22.38 -11.15
C PRO A 896 35.03 22.28 -12.39
N ALA A 897 36.04 21.40 -12.44
CA ALA A 897 36.99 21.33 -13.57
C ALA A 897 36.36 21.02 -14.95
N PHE A 898 35.17 20.41 -15.00
CA PHE A 898 34.54 19.91 -16.24
C PHE A 898 35.47 18.96 -17.01
N LYS A 899 36.11 18.03 -16.30
CA LYS A 899 37.00 17.01 -16.88
C LYS A 899 36.40 15.61 -16.75
N LEU A 900 36.40 14.86 -17.84
CA LEU A 900 36.02 13.46 -17.90
C LEU A 900 37.29 12.60 -17.82
N LEU A 901 37.37 11.71 -16.82
CA LEU A 901 38.40 10.68 -16.71
C LEU A 901 37.79 9.36 -17.18
N ARG A 902 38.31 8.76 -18.25
CA ARG A 902 37.86 7.44 -18.73
C ARG A 902 38.81 6.36 -18.25
N ASN A 903 38.33 5.11 -18.24
CA ASN A 903 39.10 3.92 -17.88
C ASN A 903 39.58 3.90 -16.41
N VAL A 904 38.78 4.45 -15.49
CA VAL A 904 39.12 4.52 -14.07
C VAL A 904 38.83 3.19 -13.38
N HIS A 905 39.87 2.58 -12.81
CA HIS A 905 39.78 1.39 -11.98
C HIS A 905 39.95 1.76 -10.49
N PRO A 906 39.39 0.99 -9.53
CA PRO A 906 39.55 1.26 -8.09
C PRO A 906 41.02 1.42 -7.63
N LEU A 907 41.95 0.69 -8.25
CA LEU A 907 43.39 0.78 -7.95
C LEU A 907 44.03 2.10 -8.40
N SER A 908 43.44 2.81 -9.37
CA SER A 908 43.95 4.07 -9.90
C SER A 908 43.55 5.28 -9.03
N VAL A 909 42.62 5.11 -8.08
CA VAL A 909 42.05 6.20 -7.27
C VAL A 909 43.09 6.98 -6.46
N PRO A 910 44.04 6.36 -5.75
CA PRO A 910 45.06 7.10 -5.01
C PRO A 910 45.88 8.04 -5.91
N GLN A 911 46.24 7.57 -7.11
CA GLN A 911 46.98 8.36 -8.09
C GLN A 911 46.13 9.51 -8.67
N ILE A 912 44.85 9.25 -8.93
CA ILE A 912 43.89 10.28 -9.38
C ILE A 912 43.76 11.39 -8.32
N ILE A 913 43.73 11.04 -7.03
CA ILE A 913 43.66 12.04 -5.95
C ILE A 913 44.91 12.92 -5.95
N THR A 914 46.10 12.31 -6.01
CA THR A 914 47.37 13.04 -5.90
C THR A 914 47.71 13.87 -7.13
N GLU A 915 47.51 13.32 -8.34
CA GLU A 915 47.96 13.93 -9.59
C GLU A 915 46.89 14.78 -10.29
N VAL A 916 45.60 14.50 -10.04
CA VAL A 916 44.49 15.19 -10.72
C VAL A 916 43.67 16.02 -9.74
N ILE A 917 43.07 15.40 -8.71
CA ILE A 917 42.11 16.10 -7.83
C ILE A 917 42.82 17.20 -7.05
N ASN A 918 43.97 16.93 -6.44
CA ASN A 918 44.72 17.93 -5.67
C ASN A 918 45.16 19.15 -6.50
N GLN A 919 45.31 18.98 -7.81
CA GLN A 919 45.69 20.05 -8.74
C GLN A 919 44.48 20.72 -9.41
N ALA A 920 43.28 20.16 -9.27
CA ALA A 920 42.09 20.64 -9.95
C ALA A 920 41.52 21.93 -9.31
N PRO A 921 40.86 22.79 -10.11
CA PRO A 921 40.19 23.98 -9.59
C PRO A 921 39.09 23.61 -8.59
N THR A 922 38.97 24.42 -7.53
CA THR A 922 37.97 24.29 -6.46
C THR A 922 36.84 25.32 -6.63
N SER A 923 35.79 25.22 -5.80
CA SER A 923 34.68 26.19 -5.73
C SER A 923 35.11 27.64 -5.48
N THR A 924 36.30 27.88 -4.93
CA THR A 924 36.86 29.21 -4.64
C THR A 924 37.99 29.63 -5.57
N SER A 925 38.44 28.73 -6.46
CA SER A 925 39.53 29.03 -7.40
C SER A 925 39.09 30.10 -8.42
N PRO A 926 39.99 31.00 -8.85
CA PRO A 926 39.69 31.97 -9.91
C PRO A 926 39.40 31.26 -11.24
N LEU A 927 38.71 31.94 -12.16
CA LEU A 927 38.42 31.45 -13.51
C LEU A 927 39.65 31.49 -14.43
N THR A 928 40.71 30.77 -14.05
CA THR A 928 41.93 30.62 -14.85
C THR A 928 42.09 29.17 -15.32
N PRO A 929 42.64 28.93 -16.52
CA PRO A 929 42.90 27.57 -17.00
C PRO A 929 43.87 26.84 -16.07
N THR A 930 43.50 25.64 -15.62
CA THR A 930 44.37 24.80 -14.78
C THR A 930 44.93 23.66 -15.63
N PRO A 931 46.27 23.53 -15.79
CA PRO A 931 46.87 22.45 -16.56
C PRO A 931 46.73 21.13 -15.78
N LEU A 932 46.03 20.17 -16.37
CA LEU A 932 45.90 18.81 -15.86
C LEU A 932 46.55 17.84 -16.87
N PRO A 933 47.12 16.71 -16.41
CA PRO A 933 47.76 15.74 -17.31
C PRO A 933 46.75 15.17 -18.33
N ALA A 934 47.22 14.85 -19.54
CA ALA A 934 46.35 14.29 -20.59
C ALA A 934 46.00 12.81 -20.36
N SER A 935 46.88 12.07 -19.67
CA SER A 935 46.66 10.69 -19.26
C SER A 935 47.49 10.36 -18.02
N LEU A 936 47.08 9.34 -17.28
CA LEU A 936 47.84 8.76 -16.17
C LEU A 936 48.20 7.31 -16.55
N PRO A 937 49.44 6.87 -16.26
CA PRO A 937 49.86 5.50 -16.53
C PRO A 937 49.08 4.50 -15.67
N SER A 938 48.85 3.29 -16.20
CA SER A 938 48.18 2.22 -15.48
C SER A 938 48.93 1.83 -14.20
N PRO A 939 48.22 1.69 -13.06
CA PRO A 939 48.84 1.29 -11.79
C PRO A 939 49.30 -0.18 -11.78
N ASP A 940 48.75 -1.03 -12.64
CA ASP A 940 49.18 -2.43 -12.81
C ASP A 940 48.94 -2.91 -14.26
N PRO A 941 49.91 -2.69 -15.16
CA PRO A 941 49.82 -3.13 -16.56
C PRO A 941 49.77 -4.66 -16.70
N ALA A 942 50.33 -5.41 -15.74
CA ALA A 942 50.39 -6.86 -15.79
C ALA A 942 49.04 -7.51 -15.46
N ALA A 943 48.20 -6.82 -14.69
CA ALA A 943 46.80 -7.19 -14.43
C ALA A 943 45.83 -6.82 -15.57
N GLY A 944 46.32 -6.22 -16.67
CA GLY A 944 45.50 -5.84 -17.82
C GLY A 944 44.68 -4.56 -17.63
N ILE A 945 45.04 -3.72 -16.65
CA ILE A 945 44.35 -2.45 -16.38
C ILE A 945 44.80 -1.38 -17.40
N PRO A 946 43.89 -0.69 -18.10
CA PRO A 946 44.23 0.37 -19.06
C PRO A 946 44.67 1.68 -18.39
N ASP A 947 45.39 2.52 -19.15
CA ASP A 947 45.74 3.89 -18.75
C ASP A 947 44.48 4.76 -18.61
N VAL A 948 44.51 5.70 -17.66
CA VAL A 948 43.40 6.64 -17.41
C VAL A 948 43.56 7.84 -18.33
N SER A 949 42.61 8.09 -19.23
CA SER A 949 42.64 9.24 -20.15
C SER A 949 41.79 10.40 -19.64
N LEU A 950 42.31 11.63 -19.73
CA LEU A 950 41.59 12.85 -19.33
C LEU A 950 41.12 13.64 -20.56
N ALA A 951 39.81 13.88 -20.64
CA ALA A 951 39.17 14.68 -21.70
C ALA A 951 38.36 15.83 -21.12
N ASN A 952 38.06 16.85 -21.93
CA ASN A 952 37.12 17.90 -21.55
C ASN A 952 35.68 17.35 -21.61
N CYS A 953 34.85 17.73 -20.62
CA CYS A 953 33.42 17.47 -20.69
C CYS A 953 32.80 18.33 -21.81
N PRO A 954 32.07 17.72 -22.77
CA PRO A 954 31.57 18.43 -23.95
C PRO A 954 30.43 19.40 -23.64
N HIS A 955 29.76 19.28 -22.49
CA HIS A 955 28.59 20.08 -22.16
C HIS A 955 28.92 21.49 -21.66
N ASN A 956 28.05 22.45 -21.98
CA ASN A 956 28.15 23.83 -21.48
C ASN A 956 27.54 23.99 -20.09
N ALA A 957 26.55 23.16 -19.77
CA ALA A 957 25.97 23.04 -18.44
C ALA A 957 25.62 21.59 -18.10
N VAL A 958 25.61 21.27 -16.82
CA VAL A 958 25.23 19.95 -16.31
C VAL A 958 24.19 20.12 -15.21
N ILE A 959 23.05 19.44 -15.37
CA ILE A 959 21.98 19.37 -14.38
C ILE A 959 22.06 18.02 -13.67
N LEU A 960 22.22 18.05 -12.35
CA LEU A 960 22.27 16.87 -11.51
C LEU A 960 21.04 16.80 -10.63
N MET A 961 20.37 15.65 -10.60
CA MET A 961 19.18 15.44 -9.80
C MET A 961 19.34 14.22 -8.90
N CYS A 962 19.02 14.37 -7.63
CA CYS A 962 19.04 13.25 -6.71
C CYS A 962 17.92 12.25 -7.07
N SER A 963 18.27 11.01 -7.41
CA SER A 963 17.32 9.92 -7.72
C SER A 963 17.34 8.78 -6.70
N HIS A 964 18.19 8.90 -5.68
CA HIS A 964 18.57 7.82 -4.75
C HIS A 964 17.38 7.31 -3.92
N ARG A 965 16.79 6.18 -4.33
CA ARG A 965 15.55 5.64 -3.76
C ARG A 965 15.75 5.02 -2.39
N THR A 966 16.86 4.31 -2.20
CA THR A 966 17.20 3.64 -0.94
C THR A 966 17.45 4.64 0.20
N ARG A 967 17.80 5.89 -0.14
CA ARG A 967 18.02 6.97 0.84
C ARG A 967 16.82 7.91 0.98
N ASP A 968 16.20 8.35 -0.12
CA ASP A 968 14.98 9.16 -0.13
C ASP A 968 14.05 8.73 -1.27
N VAL A 969 12.95 8.07 -0.93
CA VAL A 969 11.95 7.60 -1.90
C VAL A 969 11.33 8.79 -2.67
N ARG A 970 11.26 9.99 -2.08
CA ARG A 970 10.75 11.18 -2.78
C ARG A 970 11.69 11.61 -3.89
N CYS A 971 13.01 11.58 -3.68
CA CYS A 971 13.99 11.86 -4.73
C CYS A 971 13.82 10.93 -5.94
N ALA A 972 13.59 9.63 -5.71
CA ALA A 972 13.31 8.67 -6.78
C ALA A 972 11.98 8.93 -7.50
N GLN A 973 11.00 9.56 -6.84
CA GLN A 973 9.74 9.96 -7.47
C GLN A 973 9.87 11.29 -8.24
N SER A 974 10.63 12.25 -7.73
CA SER A 974 10.76 13.58 -8.35
C SER A 974 11.70 13.59 -9.55
N ALA A 975 12.84 12.89 -9.48
CA ALA A 975 13.88 12.98 -10.51
C ALA A 975 13.44 12.54 -11.92
N PRO A 976 12.64 11.46 -12.10
CA PRO A 976 12.10 11.10 -13.43
C PRO A 976 11.14 12.14 -14.00
N VAL A 977 10.33 12.76 -13.14
CA VAL A 977 9.36 13.79 -13.54
C VAL A 977 10.09 15.06 -13.96
N LEU A 978 11.05 15.52 -13.15
CA LEU A 978 11.88 16.68 -13.45
C LEU A 978 12.74 16.46 -14.70
N ARG A 979 13.36 15.28 -14.86
CA ARG A 979 14.12 14.94 -16.08
C ARG A 979 13.26 15.09 -17.32
N LYS A 980 12.06 14.48 -17.32
CA LYS A 980 11.16 14.54 -18.48
C LYS A 980 10.76 15.98 -18.82
N GLU A 981 10.55 16.83 -17.82
CA GLU A 981 10.23 18.25 -18.03
C GLU A 981 11.42 19.07 -18.52
N PHE A 982 12.60 18.91 -17.93
CA PHE A 982 13.82 19.54 -18.45
C PHE A 982 14.11 19.11 -19.89
N GLU A 983 13.94 17.84 -20.22
CA GLU A 983 14.04 17.33 -21.59
C GLU A 983 13.04 17.99 -22.52
N ARG A 984 11.77 18.11 -22.10
CA ARG A 984 10.71 18.74 -22.88
C ARG A 984 11.04 20.21 -23.20
N GLN A 985 11.67 20.92 -22.26
CA GLN A 985 12.04 22.33 -22.44
C GLN A 985 13.35 22.51 -23.24
N LEU A 986 14.30 21.59 -23.12
CA LEU A 986 15.59 21.68 -23.81
C LEU A 986 15.57 21.16 -25.25
N ARG A 987 14.66 20.23 -25.60
CA ARG A 987 14.56 19.66 -26.96
C ARG A 987 14.18 20.71 -28.02
N PRO A 988 13.18 21.59 -27.83
CA PRO A 988 12.86 22.64 -28.79
C PRO A 988 14.00 23.63 -29.02
N LEU A 989 14.87 23.82 -28.02
CA LEU A 989 16.05 24.69 -28.11
C LEU A 989 17.25 23.99 -28.78
N GLY A 990 17.17 22.68 -29.07
CA GLY A 990 18.29 21.88 -29.59
C GLY A 990 19.43 21.69 -28.58
N LEU A 991 19.22 22.01 -27.30
CA LEU A 991 20.24 22.02 -26.26
C LEU A 991 20.30 20.73 -25.45
N TYR A 992 19.28 19.86 -25.53
CA TYR A 992 19.31 18.58 -24.85
C TYR A 992 20.43 17.68 -25.38
N ARG A 993 21.20 17.07 -24.47
CA ARG A 993 22.18 16.02 -24.76
C ARG A 993 21.77 14.76 -24.00
N ASP A 994 21.53 13.69 -24.73
CA ASP A 994 21.25 12.38 -24.14
C ASP A 994 22.54 11.78 -23.55
N LEU A 995 22.44 10.69 -22.79
CA LEU A 995 23.54 10.12 -22.02
C LEU A 995 24.76 9.71 -22.87
N HIS A 996 24.53 9.29 -24.12
CA HIS A 996 25.59 8.89 -25.07
C HIS A 996 25.92 10.00 -26.09
N ASP A 997 25.34 11.19 -25.96
CA ASP A 997 25.54 12.29 -26.91
C ASP A 997 26.79 13.09 -26.55
N GLU A 998 27.90 12.77 -27.21
CA GLU A 998 29.20 13.43 -27.02
C GLU A 998 29.36 14.73 -27.84
N ARG A 999 28.31 15.21 -28.53
CA ARG A 999 28.39 16.45 -29.31
C ARG A 999 28.71 17.63 -28.39
N PRO A 1000 29.63 18.53 -28.80
CA PRO A 1000 29.98 19.69 -28.00
C PRO A 1000 28.78 20.62 -27.77
N GLY A 1001 28.81 21.30 -26.62
CA GLY A 1001 27.76 22.20 -26.14
C GLY A 1001 26.55 21.51 -25.51
N GLY A 1002 25.47 22.27 -25.37
CA GLY A 1002 24.22 21.78 -24.79
C GLY A 1002 24.27 21.50 -23.29
N VAL A 1003 23.28 20.74 -22.81
CA VAL A 1003 23.03 20.46 -21.39
C VAL A 1003 22.93 18.96 -21.17
N GLY A 1004 23.83 18.43 -20.33
CA GLY A 1004 23.76 17.05 -19.85
C GLY A 1004 22.89 16.95 -18.59
N ILE A 1005 21.99 15.96 -18.55
CA ILE A 1005 21.11 15.72 -17.39
C ILE A 1005 21.46 14.36 -16.78
N TYR A 1006 21.96 14.37 -15.54
CA TYR A 1006 22.36 13.16 -14.84
C TYR A 1006 21.60 12.99 -13.52
N TYR A 1007 21.28 11.74 -13.23
CA TYR A 1007 20.87 11.32 -11.91
C TYR A 1007 22.09 11.10 -11.05
N ILE A 1008 22.01 11.55 -9.81
CA ILE A 1008 23.06 11.37 -8.81
C ILE A 1008 22.53 10.72 -7.53
N SER A 1009 23.46 10.17 -6.75
CA SER A 1009 23.20 9.69 -5.40
C SER A 1009 22.78 10.82 -4.46
N HIS A 1010 22.36 10.47 -3.25
CA HIS A 1010 21.77 11.42 -2.32
C HIS A 1010 22.76 12.50 -1.87
N VAL A 1011 22.43 13.78 -2.12
CA VAL A 1011 23.30 14.92 -1.83
C VAL A 1011 22.98 15.65 -0.51
N GLY A 1012 22.07 15.15 0.31
CA GLY A 1012 21.69 15.73 1.61
C GLY A 1012 20.37 16.51 1.55
N GLY A 1013 19.76 16.75 2.73
CA GLY A 1013 18.52 17.51 2.84
C GLY A 1013 17.26 16.70 2.55
N HIS A 1014 17.14 15.50 3.14
CA HIS A 1014 15.96 14.63 3.05
C HIS A 1014 14.66 15.39 3.23
N LYS A 1015 14.59 16.31 4.20
CA LYS A 1015 13.38 17.09 4.50
C LYS A 1015 12.78 17.80 3.28
N TYR A 1016 13.62 18.32 2.36
CA TYR A 1016 13.19 19.21 1.27
C TYR A 1016 12.89 18.50 -0.06
N SER A 1017 13.53 17.37 -0.36
CA SER A 1017 13.39 16.60 -1.61
C SER A 1017 13.51 17.44 -2.91
N ALA A 1018 13.39 16.79 -4.09
CA ALA A 1018 13.53 17.46 -5.40
C ALA A 1018 14.81 18.32 -5.54
N ASN A 1019 15.95 17.78 -5.07
CA ASN A 1019 17.25 18.44 -5.14
C ASN A 1019 17.77 18.49 -6.59
N VAL A 1020 18.09 19.69 -7.06
CA VAL A 1020 18.66 19.95 -8.38
C VAL A 1020 19.95 20.77 -8.19
N MET A 1021 21.07 20.27 -8.71
CA MET A 1021 22.33 21.02 -8.77
C MET A 1021 22.67 21.35 -10.21
N ILE A 1022 22.96 22.61 -10.50
CA ILE A 1022 23.28 23.10 -11.84
C ILE A 1022 24.71 23.62 -11.83
N TYR A 1023 25.57 23.02 -12.64
CA TYR A 1023 26.91 23.51 -12.91
C TYR A 1023 26.95 24.13 -14.30
N ARG A 1024 27.41 25.38 -14.41
CA ARG A 1024 27.45 26.12 -15.68
C ARG A 1024 28.85 26.67 -15.95
N ARG A 1025 29.33 26.54 -17.19
CA ARG A 1025 30.53 27.25 -17.67
C ARG A 1025 30.28 28.78 -17.70
N PRO A 1026 31.32 29.62 -17.67
CA PRO A 1026 31.14 31.06 -17.86
C PRO A 1026 30.44 31.36 -19.18
N ASN A 1027 29.41 32.21 -19.17
CA ASN A 1027 28.64 32.61 -20.35
C ASN A 1027 28.26 31.44 -21.28
N ALA A 1028 27.80 30.33 -20.70
CA ALA A 1028 27.61 29.03 -21.36
C ALA A 1028 26.82 29.04 -22.67
N PHE A 1029 25.96 30.03 -22.89
CA PHE A 1029 25.11 30.15 -24.08
C PHE A 1029 25.14 31.55 -24.72
N GLY A 1030 26.00 32.46 -24.27
CA GLY A 1030 26.10 33.82 -24.82
C GLY A 1030 24.96 34.77 -24.41
N LEU A 1031 24.14 34.41 -23.41
CA LEU A 1031 22.93 35.11 -23.01
C LEU A 1031 23.01 35.75 -21.61
N ASP A 1032 24.18 35.68 -20.96
CA ASP A 1032 24.35 36.23 -19.61
C ASP A 1032 24.27 37.80 -19.64
N ASP A 1033 24.60 38.43 -20.78
CA ASP A 1033 24.65 39.90 -20.96
C ASP A 1033 23.49 40.52 -21.78
N THR A 1034 22.58 39.73 -22.36
CA THR A 1034 21.53 40.26 -23.26
C THR A 1034 20.36 40.88 -22.50
N THR A 1035 20.44 42.19 -22.26
CA THR A 1035 19.31 43.08 -21.99
C THR A 1035 19.16 44.05 -23.17
N GLU A 1036 18.28 43.76 -24.15
CA GLU A 1036 17.58 44.74 -25.03
C GLU A 1036 16.93 44.12 -26.31
N GLN A 1037 15.68 44.54 -26.57
CA GLN A 1037 14.93 44.64 -27.85
C GLN A 1037 14.62 43.38 -28.71
N GLN A 1038 13.32 43.12 -28.94
CA GLN A 1038 12.68 43.39 -30.25
C GLN A 1038 11.17 43.14 -30.27
N ASN A 1039 10.41 44.25 -30.39
CA ASN A 1039 9.18 44.31 -31.19
C ASN A 1039 9.56 44.30 -32.68
N GLY A 1040 8.85 43.51 -33.49
CA GLY A 1040 8.53 43.79 -34.90
C GLY A 1040 9.66 43.86 -35.97
N THR A 1041 9.62 42.89 -36.90
CA THR A 1041 10.06 42.96 -38.33
C THR A 1041 11.50 43.35 -38.66
N SER A 1042 12.28 42.39 -39.20
CA SER A 1042 12.83 42.35 -40.57
C SER A 1042 14.08 41.45 -40.66
N ASN A 1043 14.29 40.89 -41.85
CA ASN A 1043 15.40 40.02 -42.24
C ASN A 1043 16.79 40.56 -41.86
N GLY A 1044 17.67 39.64 -41.43
CA GLY A 1044 19.11 39.86 -41.38
C GLY A 1044 19.84 38.63 -40.84
N GLU A 1045 20.44 37.84 -41.73
CA GLU A 1045 21.48 36.89 -41.38
C GLU A 1045 22.56 37.59 -40.54
N LYS A 1046 22.75 37.13 -39.30
CA LYS A 1046 24.03 37.25 -38.60
C LYS A 1046 24.36 35.90 -38.01
N ASN A 1047 25.25 35.19 -38.69
CA ASN A 1047 26.07 34.14 -38.11
C ASN A 1047 26.75 34.71 -36.86
N GLY A 1048 26.27 34.30 -35.69
CA GLY A 1048 27.01 34.42 -34.45
C GLY A 1048 27.75 33.12 -34.24
N ASP A 1049 29.01 33.10 -34.66
CA ASP A 1049 29.97 32.06 -34.28
C ASP A 1049 29.93 31.92 -32.75
N SER A 1050 29.27 30.86 -32.27
CA SER A 1050 29.53 30.36 -30.93
C SER A 1050 31.02 30.05 -30.90
N VAL A 1051 31.77 30.76 -30.06
CA VAL A 1051 33.17 30.48 -29.79
C VAL A 1051 33.29 29.00 -29.47
N ASN A 1052 33.67 28.23 -30.49
CA ASN A 1052 34.20 26.89 -30.33
C ASN A 1052 35.52 27.11 -29.60
N ASP A 1053 35.48 26.98 -28.27
CA ASP A 1053 36.69 26.75 -27.49
C ASP A 1053 37.20 25.33 -27.81
N SER A 1054 37.75 25.19 -29.01
CA SER A 1054 38.49 24.01 -29.47
C SER A 1054 40.01 24.22 -29.29
N GLY A 1055 40.45 25.02 -28.31
CA GLY A 1055 41.90 25.19 -28.10
C GLY A 1055 42.39 26.03 -26.91
N GLU A 1056 41.56 26.81 -26.22
CA GLU A 1056 41.99 27.72 -25.14
C GLU A 1056 41.50 27.24 -23.77
N GLY A 1057 42.26 26.34 -23.14
CA GLY A 1057 42.28 26.15 -21.68
C GLY A 1057 40.93 26.25 -20.94
N SER A 1058 40.02 25.29 -21.15
CA SER A 1058 38.74 25.18 -20.43
C SER A 1058 38.83 25.52 -18.92
N VAL A 1059 38.30 26.68 -18.52
CA VAL A 1059 38.33 27.22 -17.14
C VAL A 1059 37.36 26.54 -16.16
N GLY A 1060 36.57 25.57 -16.64
CA GLY A 1060 35.61 24.79 -15.85
C GLY A 1060 34.28 25.53 -15.60
N ALA A 1061 33.59 25.16 -14.52
CA ALA A 1061 32.33 25.74 -14.09
C ALA A 1061 32.56 27.10 -13.44
N ALA A 1062 31.84 28.14 -13.87
CA ALA A 1062 31.79 29.43 -13.17
C ALA A 1062 30.83 29.40 -11.99
N GLN A 1063 29.67 28.77 -12.17
CA GLN A 1063 28.63 28.73 -11.16
C GLN A 1063 28.27 27.28 -10.80
N GLY A 1064 28.02 27.06 -9.51
CA GLY A 1064 27.40 25.85 -8.98
C GLY A 1064 26.19 26.24 -8.14
N ILE A 1065 24.99 26.03 -8.67
CA ILE A 1065 23.72 26.45 -8.07
C ILE A 1065 23.02 25.21 -7.51
N TRP A 1066 22.68 25.21 -6.21
CA TRP A 1066 21.94 24.11 -5.59
C TRP A 1066 20.54 24.57 -5.16
N LEU A 1067 19.54 23.97 -5.81
CA LEU A 1067 18.13 24.18 -5.57
C LEU A 1067 17.48 22.95 -4.89
N ALA A 1068 16.44 23.20 -4.10
CA ALA A 1068 15.53 22.20 -3.57
C ALA A 1068 14.08 22.67 -3.74
N ARG A 1069 13.09 21.81 -3.44
CA ARG A 1069 11.66 22.12 -3.62
C ARG A 1069 11.28 22.49 -5.06
N VAL A 1070 12.04 22.01 -6.04
CA VAL A 1070 11.77 22.27 -7.46
C VAL A 1070 10.51 21.51 -7.86
N MET A 1071 9.52 22.20 -8.43
CA MET A 1071 8.32 21.60 -9.00
C MET A 1071 8.47 21.45 -10.52
N PRO A 1072 7.72 20.54 -11.17
CA PRO A 1072 7.73 20.40 -12.62
C PRO A 1072 7.37 21.70 -13.36
N GLU A 1073 6.54 22.53 -12.75
CA GLU A 1073 6.09 23.83 -13.27
C GLU A 1073 7.22 24.89 -13.27
N ASP A 1074 8.24 24.72 -12.41
CA ASP A 1074 9.40 25.62 -12.34
C ASP A 1074 10.44 25.32 -13.43
N CYS A 1075 10.42 24.13 -14.04
CA CYS A 1075 11.46 23.67 -14.97
C CYS A 1075 11.65 24.62 -16.17
N GLU A 1076 10.57 25.21 -16.69
CA GLU A 1076 10.63 26.17 -17.80
C GLU A 1076 11.46 27.41 -17.44
N ASN A 1077 11.15 28.02 -16.29
CA ASN A 1077 11.85 29.19 -15.79
C ASN A 1077 13.29 28.88 -15.38
N LEU A 1078 13.54 27.70 -14.81
CA LEU A 1078 14.90 27.24 -14.51
C LEU A 1078 15.75 27.08 -15.76
N ILE A 1079 15.19 26.57 -16.88
CA ILE A 1079 15.93 26.56 -18.15
C ILE A 1079 16.16 27.98 -18.65
N ARG A 1080 15.09 28.79 -18.79
CA ARG A 1080 15.16 30.13 -19.39
C ARG A 1080 16.10 31.09 -18.67
N TYR A 1081 16.09 31.08 -17.34
CA TYR A 1081 16.81 32.09 -16.55
C TYR A 1081 18.02 31.50 -15.82
N THR A 1082 17.92 30.29 -15.27
CA THR A 1082 19.02 29.71 -14.47
C THR A 1082 20.07 29.00 -15.30
N VAL A 1083 19.65 28.16 -16.26
CA VAL A 1083 20.58 27.43 -17.14
C VAL A 1083 21.12 28.34 -18.24
N LEU A 1084 20.26 29.15 -18.88
CA LEU A 1084 20.69 29.96 -20.03
C LEU A 1084 21.36 31.29 -19.67
N ARG A 1085 20.93 31.95 -18.58
CA ARG A 1085 21.36 33.32 -18.21
C ARG A 1085 22.05 33.45 -16.85
N GLY A 1086 22.12 32.34 -16.09
CA GLY A 1086 22.74 32.35 -14.76
C GLY A 1086 22.05 33.12 -13.64
N LYS A 1087 20.77 33.43 -13.81
CA LYS A 1087 19.94 34.07 -12.78
C LYS A 1087 19.13 33.04 -12.00
N VAL A 1088 18.90 33.28 -10.71
CA VAL A 1088 18.09 32.37 -9.88
C VAL A 1088 16.63 32.85 -9.81
N VAL A 1089 15.71 31.93 -10.07
CA VAL A 1089 14.27 32.13 -9.95
C VAL A 1089 13.85 31.74 -8.54
N LYS A 1090 13.02 32.55 -7.86
CA LYS A 1090 12.51 32.32 -6.49
C LYS A 1090 13.60 31.91 -5.46
N PRO A 1091 14.70 32.68 -5.32
CA PRO A 1091 15.79 32.32 -4.43
C PRO A 1091 15.35 32.14 -2.97
N GLU A 1092 14.31 32.85 -2.53
CA GLU A 1092 13.79 32.73 -1.15
C GLU A 1092 13.16 31.37 -0.86
N ARG A 1093 12.60 30.71 -1.89
CA ARG A 1093 11.87 29.44 -1.74
C ARG A 1093 12.71 28.22 -2.10
N GLN A 1094 13.62 28.34 -3.07
CA GLN A 1094 14.28 27.18 -3.70
C GLN A 1094 15.80 27.13 -3.50
N LEU A 1095 16.46 28.27 -3.27
CA LEU A 1095 17.92 28.31 -3.19
C LEU A 1095 18.40 27.72 -1.87
N ARG A 1096 19.24 26.69 -1.96
CA ARG A 1096 19.87 26.06 -0.80
C ARG A 1096 21.28 26.60 -0.55
N GLY A 1097 22.01 26.83 -1.62
CA GLY A 1097 23.37 27.36 -1.59
C GLY A 1097 24.07 27.22 -2.93
N GLY A 1098 25.34 27.60 -2.98
CA GLY A 1098 26.13 27.51 -4.19
C GLY A 1098 27.42 28.33 -4.12
N PHE A 1099 28.09 28.41 -5.26
CA PHE A 1099 29.23 29.30 -5.46
C PHE A 1099 29.15 29.98 -6.83
N ASP A 1100 29.73 31.17 -6.92
CA ASP A 1100 30.02 31.90 -8.14
C ASP A 1100 31.50 32.29 -8.14
N ARG A 1101 32.31 31.57 -8.92
CA ARG A 1101 33.76 31.80 -9.08
C ARG A 1101 34.08 33.10 -9.82
N GLY A 1102 33.17 33.60 -10.66
CA GLY A 1102 33.34 34.88 -11.35
C GLY A 1102 33.20 36.07 -10.40
N ARG A 1103 32.34 35.92 -9.38
CA ARG A 1103 32.12 36.94 -8.33
C ARG A 1103 32.93 36.70 -7.06
N GLY A 1104 33.54 35.53 -6.91
CA GLY A 1104 34.33 35.16 -5.73
C GLY A 1104 33.49 34.94 -4.46
N VAL A 1105 32.21 34.56 -4.62
CA VAL A 1105 31.26 34.37 -3.50
C VAL A 1105 30.79 32.92 -3.40
N MET A 1106 30.62 32.42 -2.18
CA MET A 1106 30.04 31.11 -1.88
C MET A 1106 29.16 31.17 -0.62
N SER A 1107 28.21 30.24 -0.50
CA SER A 1107 27.15 30.32 0.52
C SER A 1107 27.39 29.53 1.81
N TRP A 1108 28.51 28.81 1.94
CA TRP A 1108 28.77 27.85 3.02
C TRP A 1108 30.16 27.99 3.62
#